data_AF-A0A1Y2WR82-F1
#
_entry.id   AF-A0A1Y2WR82-F1
#
_cell.length_a   1.000
_cell.length_b   1.000
_cell.length_c   1.000
_cell.angle_alpha   90.00
_cell.angle_beta   90.00
_cell.angle_gamma   90.00
#
_symmetry.space_group_name_H-M   'P 1'
#
loop_
_entity.id
_entity.type
_entity.pdbx_description
1 polymer ?
#
loop_
_entity_poly.entity_id
_entity_poly.type
_entity_poly.pdbx_seq_one_letter_code
_entity_poly.pdbx_strand_id
1 'polypeptide(L)'
;MRLCLWPALTALCLVLVNASSLTPPVLPLIVRNPYLSIWLARARDAPWENWPIFWTGSTVGFAVIASVPETKTVYPLLGRSQDFLRKSSSYEVSFPEYDGATFDASTTNLTYSIPGSDVKITLSFLSPITPTSTFRQSLPASYLTCIVEGSTDVSLYVDINGEWVSGNRDNKIEWGLVQTKKDDSAKTPIKTWSITRRNEQLLTEFFDHAEWGTIHISAPADVEHQSGESNYIRRHFAQHGSLKNEVDDTYRGIFEEEPIFAFSKTFKLKEKSNESSSVAQDSVVFTFALTQNPVVQFAAARGLTLMRPLWDFYFSGTHEMLQFHYDDYETAAYLASNYSEQLAKDAYASGSQDYQDIAALSARQVLGATQFSGTPDNPIIFLKEISSNGNFQTVDVIFPAFPFFLYTNPQWLAYLLEPLLEHQLSGQYPNDYSMHDLGYHFPNATGHGDGNDEYMPVEECGDMLIMGLALVNALKDDPQPQFVRTVPETTLTLKSESVKRSFLANEYGMDRTWEDLGTTGEKVAARWIRRSYKLWKQWTGYLVRESLIPANQLCTDDFAGWLANQTNLALKGIIGIKAMSEIANVVGETADSKWYSNVADEYIDKWQDFGLSRDKTHAKLAYTWYGSWTTIYNLFADALLCFHLPTNASPSLETSETQSSKQQPMGGESITKTKSTFIPDKIYQIQSDWYHAVLQKYGLPLDSRHLYTKSDWEFFAAAVTSEKVRTEILQHVATWVNETATDRPLTDLYETEGDGGFPGPNFMARPVVGGHFAFLALERACGGRASEGLKFLDETAPTEIDVEQALRAEIAINQPDMGEL
;
A
#
# COMPACT_ATOMS: atom_id res chain seq x y z
N MET A 1 -26.99 -24.51 -44.57
CA MET A 1 -28.18 -24.05 -43.82
C MET A 1 -28.26 -24.82 -42.51
N ARG A 2 -27.56 -24.35 -41.48
CA ARG A 2 -27.83 -24.58 -40.05
C ARG A 2 -27.26 -23.35 -39.35
N LEU A 3 -28.15 -22.46 -38.94
CA LEU A 3 -27.84 -21.33 -38.07
C LEU A 3 -27.47 -21.88 -36.69
N CYS A 4 -26.38 -21.41 -36.13
CA CYS A 4 -26.14 -21.39 -34.69
C CYS A 4 -25.72 -19.96 -34.34
N LEU A 5 -26.72 -19.12 -34.12
CA LEU A 5 -26.60 -17.89 -33.35
C LEU A 5 -26.66 -18.32 -31.89
N TRP A 6 -25.55 -18.18 -31.16
CA TRP A 6 -25.56 -18.14 -29.70
C TRP A 6 -25.28 -16.70 -29.30
N PRO A 7 -26.16 -16.04 -28.54
CA PRO A 7 -25.79 -14.81 -27.86
C PRO A 7 -24.85 -15.22 -26.72
N ALA A 8 -23.60 -14.77 -26.77
CA ALA A 8 -22.75 -14.78 -25.61
C ALA A 8 -23.32 -13.74 -24.62
N LEU A 9 -24.16 -14.19 -23.69
CA LEU A 9 -24.34 -13.45 -22.44
C LEU A 9 -23.01 -13.53 -21.70
N THR A 10 -22.16 -12.52 -21.88
CA THR A 10 -21.14 -12.17 -20.90
C THR A 10 -21.91 -11.80 -19.63
N ALA A 11 -22.04 -12.75 -18.71
CA ALA A 11 -22.35 -12.42 -17.33
C ALA A 11 -21.16 -11.58 -16.87
N LEU A 12 -21.29 -10.24 -16.90
CA LEU A 12 -20.47 -9.40 -16.05
C LEU A 12 -20.64 -9.99 -14.65
N CYS A 13 -19.57 -10.52 -14.08
CA CYS A 13 -19.49 -10.59 -12.63
C CYS A 13 -19.52 -9.13 -12.16
N LEU A 14 -20.73 -8.58 -12.03
CA LEU A 14 -20.99 -7.49 -11.11
C LEU A 14 -20.61 -8.05 -9.76
N VAL A 15 -19.36 -7.81 -9.35
CA VAL A 15 -18.92 -8.01 -7.99
C VAL A 15 -19.84 -7.12 -7.17
N LEU A 16 -20.76 -7.75 -6.43
CA LEU A 16 -21.55 -7.07 -5.42
C LEU A 16 -20.56 -6.67 -4.32
N VAL A 17 -19.91 -5.52 -4.51
CA VAL A 17 -19.13 -4.86 -3.46
C VAL A 17 -20.12 -4.62 -2.31
N ASN A 18 -19.91 -5.27 -1.16
CA ASN A 18 -20.62 -4.88 0.05
C ASN A 18 -20.39 -3.38 0.24
N ALA A 19 -21.46 -2.60 0.40
CA ALA A 19 -21.32 -1.16 0.57
C ALA A 19 -20.42 -0.87 1.78
N SER A 20 -19.30 -0.17 1.55
CA SER A 20 -18.43 0.36 2.60
C SER A 20 -19.28 1.21 3.56
N SER A 21 -19.08 1.04 4.86
CA SER A 21 -19.72 1.85 5.91
C SER A 21 -19.00 3.18 6.13
N LEU A 22 -17.70 3.24 5.88
CA LEU A 22 -16.91 4.46 6.05
C LEU A 22 -17.06 5.43 4.87
N THR A 23 -16.95 6.72 5.18
CA THR A 23 -17.05 7.84 4.23
C THR A 23 -15.74 8.64 4.19
N PRO A 24 -14.64 8.04 3.68
CA PRO A 24 -13.34 8.72 3.63
C PRO A 24 -13.42 10.00 2.78
N PRO A 25 -12.63 11.05 3.12
CA PRO A 25 -12.67 12.32 2.41
C PRO A 25 -12.05 12.25 1.00
N VAL A 26 -11.21 11.25 0.74
CA VAL A 26 -10.53 11.03 -0.54
C VAL A 26 -10.54 9.54 -0.88
N LEU A 27 -10.86 9.18 -2.13
CA LEU A 27 -10.87 7.80 -2.60
C LEU A 27 -9.90 7.60 -3.78
N PRO A 28 -9.17 6.48 -3.84
CA PRO A 28 -8.35 6.15 -5.01
C PRO A 28 -9.24 5.90 -6.24
N LEU A 29 -8.88 6.48 -7.38
CA LEU A 29 -9.48 6.16 -8.68
C LEU A 29 -8.53 5.29 -9.49
N ILE A 30 -7.36 5.84 -9.84
CA ILE A 30 -6.35 5.18 -10.67
C ILE A 30 -5.01 5.26 -9.93
N VAL A 31 -4.65 4.21 -9.21
CA VAL A 31 -3.43 4.17 -8.37
C VAL A 31 -2.65 2.89 -8.66
N ARG A 32 -1.52 3.02 -9.34
CA ARG A 32 -0.68 1.88 -9.78
C ARG A 32 0.78 1.98 -9.37
N ASN A 33 1.33 3.19 -9.32
CA ASN A 33 2.72 3.49 -8.97
C ASN A 33 2.81 5.00 -8.59
N PRO A 34 3.99 5.52 -8.20
CA PRO A 34 4.11 6.89 -7.69
C PRO A 34 3.63 7.99 -8.63
N TYR A 35 3.58 7.72 -9.94
CA TYR A 35 3.28 8.71 -10.99
C TYR A 35 1.91 8.50 -11.65
N LEU A 36 1.38 7.26 -11.67
CA LEU A 36 0.00 6.97 -12.05
C LEU A 36 -0.84 6.83 -10.77
N SER A 37 -1.21 7.98 -10.21
CA SER A 37 -1.81 8.10 -8.88
C SER A 37 -2.84 9.23 -8.82
N ILE A 38 -4.06 8.92 -9.28
CA ILE A 38 -5.20 9.82 -9.41
C ILE A 38 -6.29 9.45 -8.41
N TRP A 39 -6.81 10.45 -7.72
CA TRP A 39 -7.72 10.31 -6.59
C TRP A 39 -8.95 11.20 -6.75
N LEU A 40 -10.07 10.75 -6.20
CA LEU A 40 -11.27 11.55 -6.03
C LEU A 40 -11.11 12.39 -4.77
N ALA A 41 -10.81 13.67 -4.94
CA ALA A 41 -10.83 14.64 -3.85
C ALA A 41 -12.28 14.88 -3.38
N ARG A 42 -12.45 15.16 -2.08
CA ARG A 42 -13.74 15.49 -1.47
C ARG A 42 -14.83 14.46 -1.81
N ALA A 43 -14.51 13.18 -1.61
CA ALA A 43 -15.37 12.04 -1.97
C ALA A 43 -16.74 12.01 -1.25
N ARG A 44 -16.93 12.84 -0.22
CA ARG A 44 -18.21 13.08 0.46
C ARG A 44 -19.15 14.01 -0.33
N ASP A 45 -18.64 14.75 -1.30
CA ASP A 45 -19.41 15.63 -2.19
C ASP A 45 -19.69 14.96 -3.54
N ALA A 46 -20.44 15.66 -4.40
CA ALA A 46 -20.71 15.18 -5.75
C ALA A 46 -19.43 15.19 -6.63
N PRO A 47 -19.11 14.09 -7.36
CA PRO A 47 -17.82 13.96 -8.08
C PRO A 47 -17.58 14.95 -9.23
N TRP A 48 -18.59 15.70 -9.66
CA TRP A 48 -18.47 16.76 -10.67
C TRP A 48 -18.17 18.15 -10.09
N GLU A 49 -18.16 18.32 -8.76
CA GLU A 49 -17.89 19.64 -8.13
C GLU A 49 -16.39 19.98 -8.08
N ASN A 50 -15.54 18.96 -8.16
CA ASN A 50 -14.08 19.07 -8.07
C ASN A 50 -13.40 18.29 -9.19
N TRP A 51 -12.22 18.75 -9.59
CA TRP A 51 -11.35 17.93 -10.43
C TRP A 51 -10.74 16.80 -9.60
N PRO A 52 -10.54 15.60 -10.18
CA PRO A 52 -9.63 14.63 -9.59
C PRO A 52 -8.26 15.26 -9.30
N ILE A 53 -7.54 14.69 -8.34
CA ILE A 53 -6.23 15.18 -7.91
C ILE A 53 -5.16 14.12 -8.14
N PHE A 54 -3.94 14.56 -8.40
CA PHE A 54 -2.75 13.76 -8.11
C PHE A 54 -2.58 13.65 -6.59
N TRP A 55 -1.79 12.69 -6.11
CA TRP A 55 -1.68 12.44 -4.66
C TRP A 55 -1.20 13.65 -3.85
N THR A 56 -0.44 14.59 -4.45
CA THR A 56 0.00 15.85 -3.81
C THR A 56 -1.15 16.85 -3.57
N GLY A 57 -2.33 16.60 -4.15
CA GLY A 57 -3.47 17.52 -4.14
C GLY A 57 -3.55 18.44 -5.36
N SER A 58 -2.58 18.41 -6.28
CA SER A 58 -2.69 19.16 -7.54
C SER A 58 -3.81 18.58 -8.40
N THR A 59 -4.71 19.43 -8.91
CA THR A 59 -5.79 19.00 -9.80
C THR A 59 -5.26 18.44 -11.11
N VAL A 60 -5.96 17.46 -11.67
CA VAL A 60 -5.69 16.87 -12.97
C VAL A 60 -6.97 16.86 -13.80
N GLY A 61 -6.90 17.35 -15.03
CA GLY A 61 -8.03 17.32 -15.96
C GLY A 61 -8.44 15.89 -16.33
N PHE A 62 -9.59 15.47 -15.80
CA PHE A 62 -10.23 14.19 -16.09
C PHE A 62 -11.75 14.38 -15.96
N ALA A 63 -12.46 14.32 -17.09
CA ALA A 63 -13.89 14.53 -17.13
C ALA A 63 -14.67 13.32 -17.65
N VAL A 64 -15.86 13.11 -17.09
CA VAL A 64 -16.88 12.21 -17.63
C VAL A 64 -18.22 12.93 -17.73
N ILE A 65 -18.87 12.85 -18.89
CA ILE A 65 -20.16 13.50 -19.17
C ILE A 65 -21.12 12.45 -19.74
N ALA A 66 -22.35 12.40 -19.24
CA ALA A 66 -23.46 11.70 -19.86
C ALA A 66 -24.35 12.66 -20.66
N SER A 67 -24.89 12.20 -21.78
CA SER A 67 -25.87 12.91 -22.59
C SER A 67 -27.07 12.01 -22.82
N VAL A 68 -28.27 12.52 -22.56
CA VAL A 68 -29.54 11.86 -22.89
C VAL A 68 -30.09 12.51 -24.17
N PRO A 69 -29.96 11.87 -25.34
CA PRO A 69 -30.27 12.51 -26.62
C PRO A 69 -31.73 12.96 -26.76
N GLU A 70 -32.65 12.27 -26.09
CA GLU A 70 -34.09 12.51 -26.16
C GLU A 70 -34.49 13.86 -25.58
N THR A 71 -33.90 14.20 -24.43
CA THR A 71 -34.14 15.45 -23.72
C THR A 71 -33.13 16.52 -24.11
N LYS A 72 -32.05 16.15 -24.81
CA LYS A 72 -30.88 16.99 -25.08
C LYS A 72 -30.25 17.52 -23.79
N THR A 73 -30.31 16.73 -22.72
CA THR A 73 -29.75 17.09 -21.42
C THR A 73 -28.42 16.39 -21.25
N VAL A 74 -27.42 17.13 -20.77
CA VAL A 74 -26.13 16.60 -20.37
C VAL A 74 -25.95 16.67 -18.85
N TYR A 75 -25.26 15.67 -18.33
CA TYR A 75 -25.04 15.42 -16.91
C TYR A 75 -23.54 15.23 -16.67
N PRO A 76 -22.85 16.18 -16.03
CA PRO A 76 -21.49 15.96 -15.54
C PRO A 76 -21.49 14.82 -14.51
N LEU A 77 -20.58 13.86 -14.68
CA LEU A 77 -20.46 12.72 -13.76
C LEU A 77 -19.18 12.78 -12.93
N LEU A 78 -18.06 13.17 -13.55
CA LEU A 78 -16.76 13.33 -12.90
C LEU A 78 -16.05 14.56 -13.45
N GLY A 79 -15.39 15.32 -12.59
CA GLY A 79 -14.64 16.51 -12.97
C GLY A 79 -15.56 17.68 -13.35
N ARG A 80 -14.98 18.89 -13.39
CA ARG A 80 -15.73 20.14 -13.54
C ARG A 80 -16.02 20.51 -14.99
N SER A 81 -16.45 19.54 -15.79
CA SER A 81 -16.71 19.72 -17.22
C SER A 81 -17.79 20.78 -17.51
N GLN A 82 -18.76 20.97 -16.61
CA GLN A 82 -19.80 21.98 -16.70
C GLN A 82 -19.26 23.42 -16.80
N ASP A 83 -18.07 23.69 -16.27
CA ASP A 83 -17.47 25.03 -16.31
C ASP A 83 -17.16 25.46 -17.77
N PHE A 84 -17.13 24.51 -18.70
CA PHE A 84 -16.85 24.71 -20.12
C PHE A 84 -18.15 24.79 -20.96
N LEU A 85 -19.29 24.40 -20.38
CA LEU A 85 -20.59 24.32 -21.03
C LEU A 85 -21.37 25.62 -20.79
N ARG A 86 -21.48 26.46 -21.82
CA ARG A 86 -22.25 27.71 -21.76
C ARG A 86 -23.72 27.43 -22.04
N LYS A 87 -24.60 28.27 -21.48
CA LYS A 87 -26.03 28.24 -21.79
C LYS A 87 -26.25 28.29 -23.31
N SER A 88 -26.97 27.29 -23.82
CA SER A 88 -27.28 27.15 -25.24
C SER A 88 -28.74 26.73 -25.40
N SER A 89 -29.33 26.98 -26.57
CA SER A 89 -30.65 26.42 -26.94
C SER A 89 -30.56 25.01 -27.52
N SER A 90 -29.34 24.52 -27.80
CA SER A 90 -29.09 23.22 -28.42
C SER A 90 -29.03 22.06 -27.43
N TYR A 91 -28.75 22.35 -26.16
CA TYR A 91 -28.67 21.39 -25.06
C TYR A 91 -28.98 22.08 -23.73
N GLU A 92 -29.31 21.29 -22.71
CA GLU A 92 -29.48 21.71 -21.34
C GLU A 92 -28.44 21.03 -20.44
N VAL A 93 -27.86 21.75 -19.49
CA VAL A 93 -26.98 21.16 -18.46
C VAL A 93 -27.83 20.94 -17.22
N SER A 94 -27.87 19.70 -16.74
CA SER A 94 -28.51 19.31 -15.48
C SER A 94 -27.55 18.43 -14.68
N PHE A 95 -27.91 18.09 -13.45
CA PHE A 95 -27.09 17.28 -12.56
C PHE A 95 -27.80 15.96 -12.24
N PRO A 96 -27.07 14.84 -12.21
CA PRO A 96 -27.66 13.56 -11.83
C PRO A 96 -27.87 13.53 -10.31
N GLU A 97 -28.63 12.55 -9.83
CA GLU A 97 -28.60 12.17 -8.42
C GLU A 97 -27.36 11.31 -8.20
N TYR A 98 -26.48 11.70 -7.26
CA TYR A 98 -25.31 10.91 -6.90
C TYR A 98 -25.69 9.95 -5.78
N ASP A 99 -25.71 8.66 -6.11
CA ASP A 99 -26.13 7.59 -5.20
C ASP A 99 -25.02 7.21 -4.19
N GLY A 100 -23.82 7.78 -4.36
CA GLY A 100 -22.66 7.57 -3.49
C GLY A 100 -21.54 6.75 -4.14
N ALA A 101 -20.46 6.59 -3.38
CA ALA A 101 -19.34 5.74 -3.73
C ALA A 101 -19.37 4.42 -2.95
N THR A 102 -18.93 3.34 -3.59
CA THR A 102 -18.51 2.12 -2.88
C THR A 102 -17.07 1.80 -3.24
N PHE A 103 -16.32 1.20 -2.32
CA PHE A 103 -14.94 0.84 -2.59
C PHE A 103 -14.54 -0.48 -1.94
N ASP A 104 -13.56 -1.13 -2.54
CA ASP A 104 -12.81 -2.25 -1.97
C ASP A 104 -11.30 -2.01 -2.16
N ALA A 105 -10.49 -3.03 -1.88
CA ALA A 105 -9.04 -2.95 -1.95
C ALA A 105 -8.50 -2.58 -3.34
N SER A 106 -9.23 -2.86 -4.42
CA SER A 106 -8.83 -2.67 -5.82
C SER A 106 -9.78 -1.77 -6.62
N THR A 107 -11.05 -1.69 -6.21
CA THR A 107 -12.13 -1.06 -6.99
C THR A 107 -12.75 0.13 -6.27
N THR A 108 -13.10 1.19 -7.01
CA THR A 108 -13.94 2.30 -6.55
C THR A 108 -15.07 2.50 -7.56
N ASN A 109 -16.32 2.46 -7.11
CA ASN A 109 -17.49 2.68 -7.94
C ASN A 109 -18.15 4.01 -7.57
N LEU A 110 -18.48 4.82 -8.57
CA LEU A 110 -19.31 6.03 -8.42
C LEU A 110 -20.63 5.79 -9.13
N THR A 111 -21.75 5.89 -8.40
CA THR A 111 -23.07 5.50 -8.91
C THR A 111 -24.00 6.70 -9.02
N TYR A 112 -24.77 6.77 -10.10
CA TYR A 112 -25.63 7.91 -10.43
C TYR A 112 -26.98 7.45 -10.97
N SER A 113 -28.03 8.19 -10.61
CA SER A 113 -29.37 8.04 -11.17
C SER A 113 -29.75 9.29 -11.97
N ILE A 114 -30.28 9.10 -13.19
CA ILE A 114 -30.68 10.23 -14.06
C ILE A 114 -32.12 10.66 -13.76
N PRO A 115 -32.35 11.90 -13.28
CA PRO A 115 -33.67 12.36 -12.86
C PRO A 115 -34.72 12.26 -13.97
N GLY A 116 -35.89 11.70 -13.63
CA GLY A 116 -37.01 11.56 -14.57
C GLY A 116 -36.86 10.41 -15.57
N SER A 117 -35.91 9.50 -15.36
CA SER A 117 -35.72 8.28 -16.16
C SER A 117 -35.44 7.06 -15.25
N ASP A 118 -35.35 5.88 -15.84
CA ASP A 118 -34.90 4.65 -15.19
C ASP A 118 -33.38 4.40 -15.38
N VAL A 119 -32.66 5.40 -15.89
CA VAL A 119 -31.24 5.26 -16.22
C VAL A 119 -30.39 5.36 -14.97
N LYS A 120 -29.58 4.32 -14.76
CA LYS A 120 -28.51 4.27 -13.76
C LYS A 120 -27.16 4.15 -14.44
N ILE A 121 -26.18 4.93 -13.99
CA ILE A 121 -24.82 4.93 -14.53
C ILE A 121 -23.86 4.62 -13.39
N THR A 122 -22.93 3.69 -13.60
CA THR A 122 -21.84 3.40 -12.67
C THR A 122 -20.49 3.58 -13.35
N LEU A 123 -19.63 4.40 -12.76
CA LEU A 123 -18.22 4.53 -13.15
C LEU A 123 -17.40 3.64 -12.21
N SER A 124 -16.91 2.51 -12.72
CA SER A 124 -16.13 1.53 -11.95
C SER A 124 -14.65 1.65 -12.26
N PHE A 125 -13.88 2.14 -11.31
CA PHE A 125 -12.43 2.32 -11.40
C PHE A 125 -11.72 1.13 -10.77
N LEU A 126 -11.01 0.35 -11.59
CA LEU A 126 -10.26 -0.81 -11.14
C LEU A 126 -8.75 -0.54 -11.27
N SER A 127 -8.05 -0.56 -10.14
CA SER A 127 -6.59 -0.62 -10.07
C SER A 127 -6.19 -1.98 -9.48
N PRO A 128 -5.94 -3.01 -10.31
CA PRO A 128 -5.86 -4.39 -9.84
C PRO A 128 -4.74 -4.63 -8.83
N ILE A 129 -5.05 -5.25 -7.69
CA ILE A 129 -4.04 -5.84 -6.79
C ILE A 129 -4.02 -7.35 -7.04
N THR A 130 -2.92 -7.86 -7.59
CA THR A 130 -2.81 -9.26 -8.03
C THR A 130 -1.63 -9.97 -7.35
N PRO A 131 -1.74 -10.34 -6.05
CA PRO A 131 -0.64 -10.94 -5.29
C PRO A 131 -0.13 -12.26 -5.86
N THR A 132 -0.96 -12.96 -6.62
CA THR A 132 -0.64 -14.25 -7.24
C THR A 132 -0.01 -14.11 -8.64
N SER A 133 0.20 -12.88 -9.13
CA SER A 133 0.82 -12.60 -10.42
C SER A 133 1.67 -11.32 -10.32
N THR A 134 2.96 -11.48 -9.99
CA THR A 134 3.93 -10.39 -9.98
C THR A 134 4.02 -9.71 -11.35
N PHE A 135 3.85 -10.49 -12.43
CA PHE A 135 3.75 -9.98 -13.79
C PHE A 135 2.59 -8.97 -13.96
N ARG A 136 1.35 -9.34 -13.63
CA ARG A 136 0.20 -8.44 -13.76
C ARG A 136 0.31 -7.25 -12.82
N GLN A 137 0.81 -7.47 -11.61
CA GLN A 137 1.05 -6.38 -10.66
C GLN A 137 2.02 -5.34 -11.22
N SER A 138 3.00 -5.75 -12.04
CA SER A 138 3.98 -4.85 -12.65
C SER A 138 3.45 -4.00 -13.81
N LEU A 139 2.26 -4.28 -14.34
CA LEU A 139 1.66 -3.49 -15.41
C LEU A 139 1.27 -2.11 -14.86
N PRO A 140 1.79 -1.00 -15.43
CA PRO A 140 1.55 0.35 -14.92
C PRO A 140 0.23 0.90 -15.48
N ALA A 141 -0.84 0.11 -15.36
CA ALA A 141 -2.11 0.35 -16.02
C ALA A 141 -3.32 -0.01 -15.15
N SER A 142 -4.43 0.70 -15.37
CA SER A 142 -5.72 0.56 -14.68
C SER A 142 -6.89 0.55 -15.67
N TYR A 143 -8.11 0.39 -15.15
CA TYR A 143 -9.34 0.35 -15.94
C TYR A 143 -10.39 1.33 -15.41
N LEU A 144 -11.22 1.85 -16.32
CA LEU A 144 -12.51 2.48 -16.04
C LEU A 144 -13.56 1.75 -16.85
N THR A 145 -14.50 1.10 -16.17
CA THR A 145 -15.68 0.50 -16.79
C THR A 145 -16.87 1.42 -16.56
N CYS A 146 -17.45 1.94 -17.64
CA CYS A 146 -18.70 2.69 -17.57
C CYS A 146 -19.86 1.73 -17.84
N ILE A 147 -20.72 1.52 -16.85
CA ILE A 147 -21.88 0.63 -16.90
C ILE A 147 -23.14 1.49 -16.97
N VAL A 148 -24.02 1.20 -17.93
CA VAL A 148 -25.29 1.92 -18.09
C VAL A 148 -26.44 0.91 -18.08
N GLU A 149 -27.39 1.15 -17.19
CA GLU A 149 -28.60 0.35 -17.01
C GLU A 149 -29.82 1.23 -17.25
N GLY A 150 -30.86 0.72 -17.90
CA GLY A 150 -32.11 1.45 -18.12
C GLY A 150 -32.80 1.09 -19.42
N SER A 151 -33.77 1.90 -19.82
CA SER A 151 -34.50 1.75 -21.09
C SER A 151 -34.32 2.93 -22.05
N THR A 152 -33.53 3.94 -21.67
CA THR A 152 -33.29 5.15 -22.48
C THR A 152 -31.86 5.14 -23.04
N ASP A 153 -31.70 5.54 -24.31
CA ASP A 153 -30.37 5.69 -24.91
C ASP A 153 -29.55 6.76 -24.19
N VAL A 154 -28.29 6.46 -23.92
CA VAL A 154 -27.34 7.37 -23.27
C VAL A 154 -26.08 7.43 -24.12
N SER A 155 -25.44 8.60 -24.21
CA SER A 155 -24.07 8.70 -24.72
C SER A 155 -23.15 9.13 -23.61
N LEU A 156 -22.02 8.44 -23.45
CA LEU A 156 -20.98 8.81 -22.50
C LEU A 156 -19.77 9.38 -23.23
N TYR A 157 -19.12 10.32 -22.56
CA TYR A 157 -17.90 11.00 -23.00
C TYR A 157 -16.88 10.94 -21.87
N VAL A 158 -15.62 10.67 -22.21
CA VAL A 158 -14.49 10.64 -21.28
C VAL A 158 -13.34 11.43 -21.90
N ASP A 159 -12.72 12.34 -21.14
CA ASP A 159 -11.50 13.04 -21.56
C ASP A 159 -10.42 13.11 -20.48
N ILE A 160 -9.18 13.27 -20.93
CA ILE A 160 -8.03 13.70 -20.12
C ILE A 160 -7.32 14.89 -20.79
N ASN A 161 -6.59 15.69 -20.02
CA ASN A 161 -5.76 16.79 -20.54
C ASN A 161 -4.25 16.52 -20.37
N GLY A 162 -3.42 17.52 -20.69
CA GLY A 162 -1.97 17.42 -20.58
C GLY A 162 -1.38 17.36 -19.16
N GLU A 163 -2.17 17.60 -18.10
CA GLU A 163 -1.67 17.56 -16.71
C GLU A 163 -1.28 16.16 -16.24
N TRP A 164 -1.74 15.11 -16.93
CA TRP A 164 -1.32 13.73 -16.67
C TRP A 164 0.16 13.46 -17.03
N VAL A 165 0.77 14.34 -17.83
CA VAL A 165 2.10 14.12 -18.43
C VAL A 165 3.20 14.86 -17.70
N SER A 166 2.87 15.94 -16.98
CA SER A 166 3.85 16.79 -16.31
C SER A 166 3.17 17.64 -15.25
N GLY A 167 3.87 17.85 -14.13
CA GLY A 167 3.45 18.79 -13.09
C GLY A 167 3.67 20.26 -13.49
N ASN A 168 4.50 20.50 -14.51
CA ASN A 168 4.76 21.84 -15.03
C ASN A 168 3.84 22.17 -16.22
N ARG A 169 2.82 22.97 -15.92
CA ARG A 169 1.77 23.41 -16.83
C ARG A 169 2.24 24.23 -18.04
N ASP A 170 3.47 24.74 -18.02
CA ASP A 170 4.06 25.50 -19.14
C ASP A 170 4.70 24.58 -20.20
N ASN A 171 4.83 23.28 -19.91
CA ASN A 171 5.45 22.35 -20.83
C ASN A 171 4.60 22.13 -22.09
N LYS A 172 5.29 21.87 -23.20
CA LYS A 172 4.68 21.44 -24.46
C LYS A 172 4.56 19.93 -24.50
N ILE A 173 3.43 19.46 -25.00
CA ILE A 173 3.14 18.04 -25.18
C ILE A 173 2.96 17.70 -26.66
N GLU A 174 3.17 16.44 -26.98
CA GLU A 174 2.90 15.84 -28.28
C GLU A 174 2.02 14.62 -28.09
N TRP A 175 1.24 14.30 -29.11
CA TRP A 175 0.31 13.19 -29.03
C TRP A 175 0.07 12.51 -30.37
N GLY A 176 -0.47 11.30 -30.30
CA GLY A 176 -0.92 10.56 -31.47
C GLY A 176 -2.01 9.56 -31.11
N LEU A 177 -2.80 9.16 -32.10
CA LEU A 177 -3.77 8.09 -31.99
C LEU A 177 -3.30 6.89 -32.82
N VAL A 178 -3.22 5.73 -32.18
CA VAL A 178 -2.95 4.45 -32.85
C VAL A 178 -4.19 3.58 -32.74
N GLN A 179 -4.54 2.89 -33.83
CA GLN A 179 -5.63 1.91 -33.86
C GLN A 179 -5.09 0.55 -34.28
N THR A 180 -5.38 -0.48 -33.48
CA THR A 180 -5.04 -1.88 -33.81
C THR A 180 -5.79 -2.31 -35.07
N LYS A 181 -5.12 -3.00 -36.00
CA LYS A 181 -5.76 -3.49 -37.23
C LYS A 181 -6.54 -4.77 -36.93
N LYS A 182 -7.63 -5.00 -37.67
CA LYS A 182 -8.52 -6.15 -37.48
C LYS A 182 -7.85 -7.52 -37.73
N ASP A 183 -6.68 -7.54 -38.38
CA ASP A 183 -5.87 -8.74 -38.65
C ASP A 183 -4.83 -9.04 -37.56
N ASP A 184 -4.70 -8.18 -36.54
CA ASP A 184 -3.84 -8.46 -35.39
C ASP A 184 -4.54 -9.51 -34.51
N SER A 185 -3.77 -10.42 -33.90
CA SER A 185 -4.25 -11.52 -33.04
C SER A 185 -4.93 -11.10 -31.72
N ALA A 186 -5.48 -9.88 -31.67
CA ALA A 186 -6.18 -9.24 -30.57
C ALA A 186 -7.60 -9.78 -30.43
N LYS A 187 -8.09 -9.92 -29.19
CA LYS A 187 -9.48 -10.31 -28.91
C LYS A 187 -10.42 -9.15 -29.21
N THR A 188 -10.03 -7.93 -28.81
CA THR A 188 -10.77 -6.70 -29.08
C THR A 188 -9.85 -5.66 -29.73
N PRO A 189 -10.09 -5.22 -30.98
CA PRO A 189 -9.33 -4.12 -31.57
C PRO A 189 -9.52 -2.84 -30.75
N ILE A 190 -8.44 -2.13 -30.42
CA ILE A 190 -8.47 -0.89 -29.63
C ILE A 190 -7.97 0.32 -30.43
N LYS A 191 -8.36 1.51 -29.97
CA LYS A 191 -7.73 2.80 -30.29
C LYS A 191 -7.07 3.33 -29.03
N THR A 192 -5.94 4.01 -29.19
CA THR A 192 -5.12 4.47 -28.07
C THR A 192 -4.54 5.84 -28.37
N TRP A 193 -4.88 6.81 -27.52
CA TRP A 193 -4.14 8.08 -27.45
C TRP A 193 -2.84 7.83 -26.70
N SER A 194 -1.73 8.35 -27.23
CA SER A 194 -0.43 8.36 -26.55
C SER A 194 0.02 9.81 -26.45
N ILE A 195 0.28 10.28 -25.23
CA ILE A 195 0.55 11.68 -24.93
C ILE A 195 1.85 11.73 -24.13
N THR A 196 2.80 12.53 -24.57
CA THR A 196 4.11 12.68 -23.93
C THR A 196 4.56 14.13 -23.97
N ARG A 197 5.55 14.48 -23.15
CA ARG A 197 6.19 15.78 -23.19
C ARG A 197 7.07 15.85 -24.44
N ARG A 198 7.02 16.97 -25.17
CA ARG A 198 7.88 17.18 -26.37
C ARG A 198 9.36 17.00 -26.06
N ASN A 199 9.79 17.51 -24.90
CA ASN A 199 11.16 17.41 -24.42
C ASN A 199 11.14 16.71 -23.06
N GLU A 200 11.21 15.38 -23.04
CA GLU A 200 11.28 14.61 -21.80
C GLU A 200 12.54 14.94 -20.99
N GLN A 201 12.40 14.94 -19.67
CA GLN A 201 13.51 15.00 -18.73
C GLN A 201 13.53 13.70 -17.95
N LEU A 202 14.38 12.76 -18.39
CA LEU A 202 14.47 11.45 -17.78
C LEU A 202 14.85 11.55 -16.30
N LEU A 203 14.14 10.79 -15.46
CA LEU A 203 14.43 10.62 -14.05
C LEU A 203 14.38 11.92 -13.23
N THR A 204 13.56 12.89 -13.64
CA THR A 204 13.32 14.15 -12.93
C THR A 204 11.86 14.36 -12.61
N GLU A 205 11.59 15.05 -11.50
CA GLU A 205 10.23 15.38 -11.07
C GLU A 205 9.97 16.89 -11.04
N PHE A 206 8.70 17.27 -11.15
CA PHE A 206 8.20 18.61 -10.87
C PHE A 206 6.93 18.51 -10.02
N PHE A 207 6.97 19.02 -8.79
CA PHE A 207 5.91 18.79 -7.78
C PHE A 207 5.50 17.32 -7.67
N ASP A 208 6.49 16.41 -7.61
CA ASP A 208 6.34 14.96 -7.55
C ASP A 208 5.75 14.26 -8.78
N HIS A 209 5.39 15.00 -9.84
CA HIS A 209 5.06 14.41 -11.13
C HIS A 209 6.32 14.06 -11.89
N ALA A 210 6.34 12.90 -12.56
CA ALA A 210 7.42 12.58 -13.48
C ALA A 210 7.42 13.52 -14.69
N GLU A 211 8.61 13.93 -15.13
CA GLU A 211 8.81 14.78 -16.30
C GLU A 211 9.26 13.98 -17.56
N TRP A 212 9.08 12.65 -17.51
CA TRP A 212 9.25 11.70 -18.60
C TRP A 212 8.26 10.53 -18.49
N GLY A 213 8.01 9.87 -19.62
CA GLY A 213 7.02 8.83 -19.78
C GLY A 213 5.96 9.21 -20.80
N THR A 214 5.11 8.23 -21.12
CA THR A 214 3.97 8.43 -22.02
C THR A 214 2.70 7.94 -21.32
N ILE A 215 1.69 8.82 -21.28
CA ILE A 215 0.34 8.47 -20.85
C ILE A 215 -0.42 7.91 -22.04
N HIS A 216 -1.05 6.76 -21.82
CA HIS A 216 -1.91 6.10 -22.78
C HIS A 216 -3.33 6.01 -22.23
N ILE A 217 -4.31 6.40 -23.05
CA ILE A 217 -5.73 6.09 -22.81
C ILE A 217 -6.24 5.28 -23.99
N SER A 218 -6.74 4.07 -23.72
CA SER A 218 -7.26 3.15 -24.74
C SER A 218 -8.76 2.92 -24.59
N ALA A 219 -9.41 2.64 -25.72
CA ALA A 219 -10.83 2.34 -25.83
C ALA A 219 -11.07 1.34 -26.98
N PRO A 220 -12.23 0.67 -27.05
CA PRO A 220 -12.60 -0.16 -28.20
C PRO A 220 -12.52 0.59 -29.53
N ALA A 221 -12.13 -0.08 -30.61
CA ALA A 221 -12.01 0.57 -31.90
C ALA A 221 -13.33 1.13 -32.49
N ASP A 222 -14.48 0.70 -31.99
CA ASP A 222 -15.80 1.21 -32.39
C ASP A 222 -16.25 2.45 -31.60
N VAL A 223 -15.49 2.91 -30.58
CA VAL A 223 -15.77 4.21 -29.97
C VAL A 223 -15.34 5.35 -30.88
N GLU A 224 -16.04 6.48 -30.75
CA GLU A 224 -15.67 7.73 -31.39
C GLU A 224 -14.55 8.41 -30.58
N HIS A 225 -13.72 9.20 -31.25
CA HIS A 225 -12.60 9.91 -30.61
C HIS A 225 -12.51 11.36 -31.08
N GLN A 226 -11.89 12.21 -30.28
CA GLN A 226 -11.48 13.54 -30.71
C GLN A 226 -10.34 14.09 -29.87
N SER A 227 -9.36 14.75 -30.48
CA SER A 227 -8.43 15.64 -29.77
C SER A 227 -8.58 17.09 -30.24
N GLY A 228 -8.24 18.05 -29.37
CA GLY A 228 -8.39 19.47 -29.65
C GLY A 228 -8.70 20.31 -28.40
N GLU A 229 -9.11 21.57 -28.60
CA GLU A 229 -9.37 22.53 -27.52
C GLU A 229 -10.58 22.13 -26.66
N SER A 230 -10.42 22.23 -25.33
CA SER A 230 -11.36 21.70 -24.33
C SER A 230 -12.76 22.30 -24.39
N ASN A 231 -12.93 23.62 -24.59
CA ASN A 231 -14.25 24.23 -24.71
C ASN A 231 -14.99 23.75 -25.96
N TYR A 232 -14.30 23.68 -27.09
CA TYR A 232 -14.89 23.29 -28.36
C TYR A 232 -15.43 21.86 -28.31
N ILE A 233 -14.60 20.91 -27.88
CA ILE A 233 -14.95 19.49 -27.89
C ILE A 233 -16.06 19.18 -26.88
N ARG A 234 -15.96 19.67 -25.64
CA ARG A 234 -16.99 19.44 -24.61
C ARG A 234 -18.34 20.02 -25.05
N ARG A 235 -18.36 21.21 -25.65
CA ARG A 235 -19.59 21.81 -26.21
C ARG A 235 -20.11 21.05 -27.42
N HIS A 236 -19.23 20.57 -28.30
CA HIS A 236 -19.62 19.76 -29.44
C HIS A 236 -20.33 18.48 -28.98
N PHE A 237 -19.75 17.76 -28.01
CA PHE A 237 -20.38 16.58 -27.42
C PHE A 237 -21.71 16.94 -26.78
N ALA A 238 -21.79 18.03 -26.00
CA ALA A 238 -23.05 18.44 -25.39
C ALA A 238 -24.16 18.75 -26.41
N GLN A 239 -23.81 19.23 -27.60
CA GLN A 239 -24.75 19.53 -28.68
C GLN A 239 -25.24 18.29 -29.43
N HIS A 240 -24.37 17.30 -29.63
CA HIS A 240 -24.61 16.21 -30.59
C HIS A 240 -24.69 14.83 -29.94
N GLY A 241 -24.21 14.68 -28.71
CA GLY A 241 -24.05 13.39 -28.03
C GLY A 241 -22.95 12.50 -28.63
N SER A 242 -22.11 13.04 -29.52
CA SER A 242 -21.10 12.31 -30.27
C SER A 242 -19.84 13.14 -30.57
N LEU A 243 -18.77 12.45 -30.96
CA LEU A 243 -17.49 13.02 -31.39
C LEU A 243 -17.25 12.81 -32.89
N LYS A 244 -16.32 13.57 -33.47
CA LYS A 244 -16.12 13.62 -34.91
C LYS A 244 -15.16 12.59 -35.50
N ASN A 245 -14.44 11.83 -34.68
CA ASN A 245 -13.30 11.01 -35.13
C ASN A 245 -12.19 11.86 -35.76
N GLU A 246 -11.85 12.97 -35.12
CA GLU A 246 -10.81 13.90 -35.56
C GLU A 246 -9.58 13.83 -34.65
N VAL A 247 -8.40 13.93 -35.25
CA VAL A 247 -7.12 14.04 -34.54
C VAL A 247 -6.56 15.42 -34.84
N ASP A 248 -6.46 16.26 -33.83
CA ASP A 248 -5.72 17.51 -33.90
C ASP A 248 -4.21 17.21 -34.00
N ASP A 249 -3.52 17.77 -34.98
CA ASP A 249 -2.08 17.61 -35.21
C ASP A 249 -1.26 18.84 -34.80
N THR A 250 -1.89 19.84 -34.16
CA THR A 250 -1.27 21.09 -33.72
C THR A 250 -0.79 20.99 -32.26
N TYR A 251 0.39 20.40 -32.08
CA TYR A 251 1.03 20.25 -30.76
C TYR A 251 1.36 21.58 -30.06
N ARG A 252 0.97 21.70 -28.78
CA ARG A 252 1.02 22.95 -28.01
C ARG A 252 1.22 22.72 -26.50
N GLY A 253 1.27 23.81 -25.72
CA GLY A 253 1.36 23.76 -24.26
C GLY A 253 0.14 23.13 -23.58
N ILE A 254 0.30 22.59 -22.37
CA ILE A 254 -0.78 21.92 -21.60
C ILE A 254 -2.02 22.81 -21.44
N PHE A 255 -1.85 24.13 -21.27
CA PHE A 255 -2.96 25.10 -21.16
C PHE A 255 -3.03 26.10 -22.31
N GLU A 256 -2.23 25.92 -23.37
CA GLU A 256 -2.36 26.71 -24.60
C GLU A 256 -3.48 26.08 -25.45
N GLU A 257 -4.62 26.75 -25.58
CA GLU A 257 -5.83 26.16 -26.20
C GLU A 257 -6.07 24.72 -25.69
N GLU A 258 -6.10 24.60 -24.36
CA GLU A 258 -6.03 23.36 -23.57
C GLU A 258 -6.39 22.11 -24.37
N PRO A 259 -5.38 21.37 -24.88
CA PRO A 259 -5.62 20.15 -25.62
C PRO A 259 -6.16 19.06 -24.69
N ILE A 260 -7.26 18.44 -25.11
CA ILE A 260 -7.83 17.26 -24.46
C ILE A 260 -7.88 16.08 -25.43
N PHE A 261 -7.97 14.88 -24.87
CA PHE A 261 -7.97 13.60 -25.58
C PHE A 261 -9.20 12.82 -25.17
N ALA A 262 -10.20 12.79 -26.04
CA ALA A 262 -11.53 12.33 -25.71
C ALA A 262 -11.95 11.07 -26.48
N PHE A 263 -12.82 10.29 -25.82
CA PHE A 263 -13.60 9.21 -26.42
C PHE A 263 -15.09 9.40 -26.11
N SER A 264 -15.97 8.91 -26.99
CA SER A 264 -17.40 8.81 -26.72
C SER A 264 -18.02 7.51 -27.23
N LYS A 265 -19.03 7.03 -26.49
CA LYS A 265 -19.81 5.82 -26.81
C LYS A 265 -21.29 6.06 -26.57
N THR A 266 -22.12 5.73 -27.55
CA THR A 266 -23.58 5.69 -27.42
C THR A 266 -24.04 4.28 -27.08
N PHE A 267 -24.88 4.17 -26.04
CA PHE A 267 -25.56 2.97 -25.58
C PHE A 267 -26.99 2.95 -26.11
N LYS A 268 -27.31 1.90 -26.87
CA LYS A 268 -28.63 1.69 -27.51
C LYS A 268 -29.52 0.80 -26.66
N LEU A 269 -29.96 1.33 -25.52
CA LEU A 269 -30.70 0.55 -24.51
C LEU A 269 -32.15 0.29 -24.91
N LYS A 270 -32.78 1.19 -25.67
CA LYS A 270 -34.18 1.05 -26.13
C LYS A 270 -34.42 -0.20 -26.96
N GLU A 271 -33.46 -0.52 -27.82
CA GLU A 271 -33.54 -1.68 -28.69
C GLU A 271 -33.46 -2.96 -27.87
N LYS A 272 -32.56 -2.98 -26.86
CA LYS A 272 -32.33 -4.13 -25.97
C LYS A 272 -33.48 -4.37 -24.99
N SER A 273 -34.10 -3.32 -24.44
CA SER A 273 -35.19 -3.44 -23.46
C SER A 273 -36.50 -3.96 -24.06
N ASN A 274 -36.69 -3.84 -25.38
CA ASN A 274 -37.88 -4.35 -26.06
C ASN A 274 -37.80 -5.86 -26.38
N GLU A 275 -36.61 -6.45 -26.33
CA GLU A 275 -36.38 -7.88 -26.62
C GLU A 275 -36.46 -8.79 -25.37
N SER A 276 -36.30 -8.22 -24.17
CA SER A 276 -36.37 -8.93 -22.89
C SER A 276 -37.18 -8.13 -21.87
N SER A 277 -38.06 -8.76 -21.09
CA SER A 277 -38.84 -8.14 -20.01
C SER A 277 -38.01 -7.62 -18.81
N SER A 278 -36.68 -7.50 -18.96
CA SER A 278 -35.71 -7.03 -17.98
C SER A 278 -35.10 -5.69 -18.42
N VAL A 279 -34.65 -4.88 -17.44
CA VAL A 279 -33.88 -3.66 -17.68
C VAL A 279 -32.66 -3.97 -18.55
N ALA A 280 -32.43 -3.20 -19.62
CA ALA A 280 -31.28 -3.39 -20.48
C ALA A 280 -30.01 -2.88 -19.79
N GLN A 281 -28.91 -3.60 -19.97
CA GLN A 281 -27.60 -3.24 -19.44
C GLN A 281 -26.57 -3.31 -20.57
N ASP A 282 -25.64 -2.36 -20.56
CA ASP A 282 -24.51 -2.32 -21.49
C ASP A 282 -23.30 -1.63 -20.82
N SER A 283 -22.09 -1.87 -21.34
CA SER A 283 -20.87 -1.30 -20.75
C SER A 283 -19.77 -1.05 -21.77
N VAL A 284 -18.83 -0.18 -21.40
CA VAL A 284 -17.60 0.07 -22.16
C VAL A 284 -16.42 0.17 -21.20
N VAL A 285 -15.28 -0.39 -21.59
CA VAL A 285 -14.04 -0.36 -20.81
C VAL A 285 -13.07 0.63 -21.45
N PHE A 286 -12.49 1.50 -20.63
CA PHE A 286 -11.35 2.34 -20.95
C PHE A 286 -10.16 1.91 -20.10
N THR A 287 -8.94 2.03 -20.62
CA THR A 287 -7.72 1.74 -19.85
C THR A 287 -6.80 2.93 -19.82
N PHE A 288 -6.12 3.12 -18.70
CA PHE A 288 -5.13 4.19 -18.50
C PHE A 288 -3.79 3.55 -18.16
N ALA A 289 -2.71 3.95 -18.83
CA ALA A 289 -1.38 3.42 -18.56
C ALA A 289 -0.32 4.52 -18.63
N LEU A 290 0.65 4.48 -17.72
CA LEU A 290 1.85 5.32 -17.77
C LEU A 290 3.05 4.44 -18.06
N THR A 291 3.63 4.57 -19.25
CA THR A 291 4.85 3.82 -19.60
C THR A 291 6.09 4.67 -19.44
N GLN A 292 7.09 4.11 -18.76
CA GLN A 292 8.39 4.74 -18.50
C GLN A 292 9.49 3.70 -18.70
N ASN A 293 10.52 4.05 -19.47
CA ASN A 293 11.75 3.27 -19.57
C ASN A 293 12.92 4.24 -19.83
N PRO A 294 13.84 4.43 -18.86
CA PRO A 294 13.93 3.73 -17.57
C PRO A 294 12.84 4.14 -16.56
N VAL A 295 12.63 3.31 -15.52
CA VAL A 295 11.77 3.64 -14.38
C VAL A 295 12.51 4.32 -13.24
N VAL A 296 13.76 3.91 -12.98
CA VAL A 296 14.64 4.50 -11.96
C VAL A 296 16.10 4.42 -12.42
N GLN A 297 16.99 5.19 -11.78
CA GLN A 297 18.42 4.88 -11.77
C GLN A 297 18.83 4.34 -10.41
N PHE A 298 19.69 3.33 -10.41
CA PHE A 298 20.09 2.59 -9.21
C PHE A 298 21.60 2.36 -9.18
N ALA A 299 22.26 2.74 -8.08
CA ALA A 299 23.66 2.48 -7.79
C ALA A 299 23.88 0.99 -7.43
N ALA A 300 23.67 0.13 -8.42
CA ALA A 300 23.90 -1.31 -8.34
C ALA A 300 25.36 -1.65 -8.07
N ALA A 301 25.66 -2.92 -7.74
CA ALA A 301 27.05 -3.37 -7.53
C ALA A 301 27.96 -3.18 -8.78
N ARG A 302 27.35 -3.07 -9.96
CA ARG A 302 28.04 -2.78 -11.24
C ARG A 302 28.19 -1.29 -11.56
N GLY A 303 27.80 -0.41 -10.64
CA GLY A 303 27.69 1.03 -10.84
C GLY A 303 26.28 1.47 -11.21
N LEU A 304 26.14 2.79 -11.42
CA LEU A 304 24.86 3.43 -11.72
C LEU A 304 24.21 2.82 -12.97
N THR A 305 23.03 2.23 -12.78
CA THR A 305 22.31 1.45 -13.77
C THR A 305 20.93 2.08 -13.99
N LEU A 306 20.58 2.30 -15.26
CA LEU A 306 19.21 2.64 -15.65
C LEU A 306 18.34 1.37 -15.63
N MET A 307 17.33 1.37 -14.78
CA MET A 307 16.52 0.19 -14.52
C MET A 307 15.31 0.16 -15.47
N ARG A 308 15.17 -0.97 -16.18
CA ARG A 308 14.03 -1.24 -17.08
C ARG A 308 12.80 -1.65 -16.26
N PRO A 309 11.57 -1.25 -16.63
CA PRO A 309 10.37 -1.79 -15.99
C PRO A 309 10.25 -3.31 -16.19
N LEU A 310 9.68 -4.00 -15.20
CA LEU A 310 9.54 -5.47 -15.26
C LEU A 310 8.67 -5.93 -16.43
N TRP A 311 7.54 -5.26 -16.70
CA TRP A 311 6.61 -5.62 -17.77
C TRP A 311 7.27 -5.65 -19.16
N ASP A 312 8.29 -4.83 -19.40
CA ASP A 312 8.94 -4.69 -20.71
C ASP A 312 9.80 -5.93 -21.05
N PHE A 313 10.02 -6.83 -20.10
CA PHE A 313 10.56 -8.17 -20.38
C PHE A 313 9.52 -9.14 -20.95
N TYR A 314 8.22 -8.89 -20.75
CA TYR A 314 7.13 -9.79 -21.14
C TYR A 314 6.55 -9.46 -22.52
N PHE A 315 6.87 -8.30 -23.07
CA PHE A 315 6.33 -7.81 -24.33
C PHE A 315 7.43 -7.31 -25.26
N SER A 316 7.17 -7.33 -26.55
CA SER A 316 8.07 -6.77 -27.58
C SER A 316 8.05 -5.24 -27.65
N GLY A 317 7.01 -4.62 -27.09
CA GLY A 317 6.89 -3.18 -26.95
C GLY A 317 5.55 -2.75 -26.35
N THR A 318 5.42 -1.44 -26.13
CA THR A 318 4.26 -0.83 -25.46
C THR A 318 2.92 -1.20 -26.09
N HIS A 319 2.82 -1.23 -27.42
CA HIS A 319 1.54 -1.54 -28.10
C HIS A 319 1.03 -2.95 -27.77
N GLU A 320 1.91 -3.95 -27.71
CA GLU A 320 1.55 -5.33 -27.33
C GLU A 320 1.11 -5.39 -25.87
N MET A 321 1.80 -4.67 -24.98
CA MET A 321 1.43 -4.57 -23.57
C MET A 321 0.04 -3.95 -23.38
N LEU A 322 -0.25 -2.84 -24.07
CA LEU A 322 -1.55 -2.16 -23.99
C LEU A 322 -2.69 -3.03 -24.54
N GLN A 323 -2.45 -3.74 -25.65
CA GLN A 323 -3.43 -4.69 -26.20
C GLN A 323 -3.67 -5.87 -25.25
N PHE A 324 -2.61 -6.43 -24.66
CA PHE A 324 -2.72 -7.49 -23.66
C PHE A 324 -3.53 -7.02 -22.45
N HIS A 325 -3.17 -5.87 -21.85
CA HIS A 325 -3.86 -5.32 -20.69
C HIS A 325 -5.36 -5.14 -20.98
N TYR A 326 -5.70 -4.58 -22.15
CA TYR A 326 -7.10 -4.42 -22.53
C TYR A 326 -7.84 -5.78 -22.63
N ASP A 327 -7.24 -6.78 -23.27
CA ASP A 327 -7.85 -8.10 -23.45
C ASP A 327 -7.86 -8.94 -22.16
N ASP A 328 -7.01 -8.62 -21.18
CA ASP A 328 -6.83 -9.32 -19.89
C ASP A 328 -7.81 -8.82 -18.79
N TYR A 329 -8.67 -7.84 -19.10
CA TYR A 329 -9.62 -7.24 -18.15
C TYR A 329 -10.35 -8.25 -17.26
N GLU A 330 -10.94 -9.29 -17.84
CA GLU A 330 -11.70 -10.31 -17.09
C GLU A 330 -10.82 -11.06 -16.08
N THR A 331 -9.60 -11.41 -16.46
CA THR A 331 -8.65 -12.09 -15.57
C THR A 331 -8.15 -11.15 -14.48
N ALA A 332 -7.79 -9.91 -14.83
CA ALA A 332 -7.33 -8.91 -13.88
C ALA A 332 -8.42 -8.57 -12.85
N ALA A 333 -9.67 -8.39 -13.31
CA ALA A 333 -10.83 -8.15 -12.45
C ALA A 333 -11.12 -9.34 -11.53
N TYR A 334 -11.07 -10.57 -12.05
CA TYR A 334 -11.26 -11.78 -11.25
C TYR A 334 -10.21 -11.91 -10.14
N LEU A 335 -8.93 -11.76 -10.47
CA LEU A 335 -7.84 -11.87 -9.49
C LEU A 335 -7.90 -10.77 -8.43
N ALA A 336 -8.22 -9.54 -8.85
CA ALA A 336 -8.39 -8.40 -7.95
C ALA A 336 -9.59 -8.58 -7.01
N SER A 337 -10.74 -9.03 -7.53
CA SER A 337 -11.94 -9.33 -6.71
C SER A 337 -11.64 -10.41 -5.68
N ASN A 338 -10.96 -11.48 -6.10
CA ASN A 338 -10.57 -12.56 -5.21
C ASN A 338 -9.66 -12.08 -4.06
N TYR A 339 -8.72 -11.17 -4.32
CA TYR A 339 -7.94 -10.52 -3.26
C TYR A 339 -8.82 -9.64 -2.36
N SER A 340 -9.62 -8.73 -2.95
CA SER A 340 -10.49 -7.80 -2.21
C SER A 340 -11.50 -8.54 -1.31
N GLU A 341 -12.13 -9.60 -1.80
CA GLU A 341 -13.10 -10.40 -1.05
C GLU A 341 -12.44 -11.15 0.11
N GLN A 342 -11.24 -11.69 -0.10
CA GLN A 342 -10.53 -12.40 0.96
C GLN A 342 -10.00 -11.44 2.01
N LEU A 343 -9.47 -10.28 1.61
CA LEU A 343 -9.09 -9.22 2.55
C LEU A 343 -10.29 -8.77 3.39
N ALA A 344 -11.45 -8.55 2.75
CA ALA A 344 -12.66 -8.18 3.47
C ALA A 344 -13.07 -9.23 4.51
N LYS A 345 -13.02 -10.52 4.16
CA LYS A 345 -13.32 -11.63 5.09
C LYS A 345 -12.35 -11.66 6.26
N ASP A 346 -11.05 -11.59 5.97
CA ASP A 346 -10.00 -11.68 6.99
C ASP A 346 -10.06 -10.46 7.94
N ALA A 347 -10.17 -9.25 7.40
CA ALA A 347 -10.25 -8.03 8.19
C ALA A 347 -11.53 -7.96 9.05
N TYR A 348 -12.69 -8.36 8.49
CA TYR A 348 -13.92 -8.44 9.27
C TYR A 348 -13.81 -9.44 10.43
N ALA A 349 -13.18 -10.60 10.20
CA ALA A 349 -12.99 -11.62 11.24
C ALA A 349 -12.00 -11.18 12.32
N SER A 350 -10.99 -10.39 11.96
CA SER A 350 -9.93 -9.89 12.85
C SER A 350 -10.36 -8.70 13.71
N GLY A 351 -11.36 -7.93 13.24
CA GLY A 351 -11.83 -6.73 13.95
C GLY A 351 -13.31 -6.46 13.73
N SER A 352 -13.62 -5.56 12.79
CA SER A 352 -14.96 -5.05 12.56
C SER A 352 -15.17 -4.67 11.09
N GLN A 353 -16.40 -4.28 10.75
CA GLN A 353 -16.68 -3.68 9.43
C GLN A 353 -15.85 -2.41 9.20
N ASP A 354 -15.63 -1.59 10.23
CA ASP A 354 -14.81 -0.38 10.10
C ASP A 354 -13.35 -0.73 9.79
N TYR A 355 -12.80 -1.78 10.41
CA TYR A 355 -11.46 -2.25 10.09
C TYR A 355 -11.36 -2.78 8.66
N GLN A 356 -12.35 -3.54 8.19
CA GLN A 356 -12.43 -3.98 6.80
C GLN A 356 -12.29 -2.80 5.82
N ASP A 357 -13.01 -1.70 6.07
CA ASP A 357 -13.00 -0.53 5.21
C ASP A 357 -11.65 0.21 5.27
N ILE A 358 -11.03 0.33 6.45
CA ILE A 358 -9.69 0.94 6.60
C ILE A 358 -8.64 0.12 5.83
N ALA A 359 -8.66 -1.21 5.96
CA ALA A 359 -7.73 -2.09 5.25
C ALA A 359 -7.93 -1.99 3.72
N ALA A 360 -9.17 -1.94 3.25
CA ALA A 360 -9.51 -1.75 1.84
C ALA A 360 -9.01 -0.40 1.30
N LEU A 361 -9.20 0.69 2.06
CA LEU A 361 -8.74 2.03 1.68
C LEU A 361 -7.20 2.11 1.56
N SER A 362 -6.50 1.33 2.38
CA SER A 362 -5.03 1.38 2.49
C SER A 362 -4.31 0.60 1.39
N ALA A 363 -4.89 -0.49 0.89
CA ALA A 363 -4.20 -1.46 0.02
C ALA A 363 -3.61 -0.83 -1.26
N ARG A 364 -4.41 -0.02 -1.99
CA ARG A 364 -3.96 0.68 -3.20
C ARG A 364 -2.91 1.74 -2.90
N GLN A 365 -2.98 2.39 -1.74
CA GLN A 365 -2.02 3.42 -1.34
C GLN A 365 -0.62 2.84 -1.13
N VAL A 366 -0.51 1.67 -0.48
CA VAL A 366 0.79 1.00 -0.27
C VAL A 366 1.48 0.72 -1.59
N LEU A 367 0.78 0.07 -2.53
CA LEU A 367 1.34 -0.25 -3.85
C LEU A 367 1.53 0.99 -4.73
N GLY A 368 0.75 2.05 -4.49
CA GLY A 368 0.90 3.35 -5.13
C GLY A 368 2.26 4.00 -4.92
N ALA A 369 3.03 3.58 -3.90
CA ALA A 369 4.40 4.05 -3.70
C ALA A 369 5.47 3.18 -4.39
N THR A 370 5.08 2.08 -5.05
CA THR A 370 6.00 1.05 -5.54
C THR A 370 6.18 1.07 -7.06
N GLN A 371 7.38 0.69 -7.52
CA GLN A 371 7.75 0.60 -8.92
C GLN A 371 8.47 -0.73 -9.18
N PHE A 372 7.86 -1.61 -9.98
CA PHE A 372 8.40 -2.93 -10.31
C PHE A 372 9.44 -2.85 -11.43
N SER A 373 10.56 -3.55 -11.22
CA SER A 373 11.72 -3.59 -12.12
C SER A 373 12.41 -4.96 -12.05
N GLY A 374 13.65 -5.05 -12.56
CA GLY A 374 14.41 -6.28 -12.63
C GLY A 374 13.96 -7.18 -13.76
N THR A 375 14.29 -8.47 -13.66
CA THR A 375 13.98 -9.48 -14.68
C THR A 375 12.90 -10.44 -14.17
N PRO A 376 12.20 -11.20 -15.04
CA PRO A 376 11.23 -12.21 -14.60
C PRO A 376 11.76 -13.22 -13.57
N ASP A 377 13.06 -13.53 -13.58
CA ASP A 377 13.70 -14.47 -12.65
C ASP A 377 14.36 -13.79 -11.45
N ASN A 378 14.53 -12.46 -11.50
CA ASN A 378 15.01 -11.65 -10.39
C ASN A 378 14.24 -10.32 -10.37
N PRO A 379 12.95 -10.34 -9.96
CA PRO A 379 12.17 -9.12 -9.81
C PRO A 379 12.74 -8.26 -8.67
N ILE A 380 12.62 -6.95 -8.82
CA ILE A 380 13.01 -5.97 -7.81
C ILE A 380 11.88 -4.95 -7.68
N ILE A 381 11.61 -4.49 -6.47
CA ILE A 381 10.65 -3.42 -6.21
C ILE A 381 11.42 -2.22 -5.68
N PHE A 382 11.09 -1.05 -6.22
CA PHE A 382 11.58 0.25 -5.76
C PHE A 382 10.44 0.99 -5.07
N LEU A 383 10.70 1.64 -3.94
CA LEU A 383 9.70 2.41 -3.19
C LEU A 383 10.10 3.88 -3.10
N LYS A 384 9.13 4.76 -3.39
CA LYS A 384 9.23 6.20 -3.15
C LYS A 384 8.74 6.53 -1.75
N GLU A 385 9.50 7.31 -0.99
CA GLU A 385 8.97 7.95 0.21
C GLU A 385 8.06 9.12 -0.19
N ILE A 386 6.77 8.83 -0.31
CA ILE A 386 5.77 9.82 -0.69
C ILE A 386 5.57 10.83 0.46
N SER A 387 5.36 12.12 0.12
CA SER A 387 4.89 13.19 1.01
C SER A 387 5.77 13.58 2.21
N SER A 388 7.03 13.17 2.22
CA SER A 388 8.06 13.57 3.19
C SER A 388 9.13 14.43 2.48
N ASN A 389 10.40 14.03 2.52
CA ASN A 389 11.51 14.64 1.78
C ASN A 389 11.73 14.04 0.37
N GLY A 390 10.99 12.98 0.02
CA GLY A 390 11.06 12.35 -1.31
C GLY A 390 12.18 11.31 -1.45
N ASN A 391 12.83 10.90 -0.35
CA ASN A 391 13.88 9.88 -0.35
C ASN A 391 13.46 8.58 -1.05
N PHE A 392 14.46 7.80 -1.44
CA PHE A 392 14.27 6.58 -2.21
C PHE A 392 14.65 5.36 -1.38
N GLN A 393 13.72 4.42 -1.17
CA GLN A 393 13.96 3.14 -0.48
C GLN A 393 14.37 3.36 0.97
N THR A 394 13.67 4.27 1.65
CA THR A 394 13.83 4.58 3.06
C THR A 394 13.40 3.40 3.92
N VAL A 395 14.29 2.90 4.77
CA VAL A 395 14.10 1.66 5.53
C VAL A 395 13.00 1.82 6.57
N ASP A 396 12.99 2.91 7.32
CA ASP A 396 11.98 3.25 8.32
C ASP A 396 10.59 3.56 7.72
N VAL A 397 10.48 3.73 6.39
CA VAL A 397 9.20 3.81 5.65
C VAL A 397 8.74 2.43 5.17
N ILE A 398 9.68 1.56 4.80
CA ILE A 398 9.37 0.15 4.47
C ILE A 398 8.92 -0.58 5.74
N PHE A 399 9.48 -0.24 6.90
CA PHE A 399 9.16 -0.88 8.16
C PHE A 399 7.65 -0.84 8.52
N PRO A 400 6.97 0.31 8.62
CA PRO A 400 5.53 0.32 8.84
C PRO A 400 4.76 -0.30 7.66
N ALA A 401 5.28 -0.28 6.44
CA ALA A 401 4.62 -0.87 5.27
C ALA A 401 4.72 -2.41 5.20
N PHE A 402 5.71 -3.04 5.85
CA PHE A 402 6.01 -4.48 5.66
C PHE A 402 4.85 -5.43 6.00
N PRO A 403 3.94 -5.17 6.98
CA PRO A 403 2.83 -6.07 7.28
C PRO A 403 1.91 -6.30 6.09
N PHE A 404 1.68 -5.27 5.26
CA PHE A 404 0.94 -5.41 4.01
C PHE A 404 1.60 -6.46 3.10
N PHE A 405 2.93 -6.42 2.96
CA PHE A 405 3.64 -7.37 2.11
C PHE A 405 3.65 -8.79 2.69
N LEU A 406 3.77 -8.94 4.02
CA LEU A 406 3.66 -10.26 4.67
C LEU A 406 2.28 -10.89 4.45
N TYR A 407 1.22 -10.09 4.55
CA TYR A 407 -0.14 -10.57 4.30
C TYR A 407 -0.40 -10.84 2.81
N THR A 408 0.04 -9.95 1.94
CA THR A 408 -0.33 -9.92 0.51
C THR A 408 0.53 -10.87 -0.32
N ASN A 409 1.85 -10.72 -0.27
CA ASN A 409 2.81 -11.61 -0.91
C ASN A 409 4.22 -11.41 -0.30
N PRO A 410 4.68 -12.30 0.60
CA PRO A 410 6.00 -12.17 1.24
C PRO A 410 7.18 -12.08 0.25
N GLN A 411 7.07 -12.65 -0.96
CA GLN A 411 8.14 -12.52 -1.95
C GLN A 411 8.33 -11.06 -2.39
N TRP A 412 7.27 -10.24 -2.40
CA TRP A 412 7.39 -8.82 -2.70
C TRP A 412 8.19 -8.07 -1.65
N LEU A 413 8.11 -8.46 -0.37
CA LEU A 413 8.99 -7.90 0.66
C LEU A 413 10.46 -8.27 0.38
N ALA A 414 10.73 -9.49 -0.08
CA ALA A 414 12.08 -9.89 -0.50
C ALA A 414 12.60 -9.02 -1.66
N TYR A 415 11.75 -8.76 -2.67
CA TYR A 415 12.08 -7.90 -3.80
C TYR A 415 12.24 -6.43 -3.42
N LEU A 416 11.52 -5.98 -2.39
CA LEU A 416 11.56 -4.61 -1.88
C LEU A 416 12.82 -4.34 -1.04
N LEU A 417 13.29 -5.32 -0.26
CA LEU A 417 14.53 -5.23 0.51
C LEU A 417 15.79 -5.44 -0.34
N GLU A 418 15.65 -6.04 -1.54
CA GLU A 418 16.78 -6.37 -2.41
C GLU A 418 17.69 -5.17 -2.77
N PRO A 419 17.17 -3.99 -3.17
CA PRO A 419 18.02 -2.84 -3.51
C PRO A 419 18.96 -2.42 -2.38
N LEU A 420 18.45 -2.41 -1.13
CA LEU A 420 19.21 -2.04 0.06
C LEU A 420 20.33 -3.05 0.34
N LEU A 421 20.00 -4.34 0.25
CA LEU A 421 20.95 -5.42 0.44
C LEU A 421 22.03 -5.43 -0.66
N GLU A 422 21.65 -5.29 -1.92
CA GLU A 422 22.59 -5.27 -3.04
C GLU A 422 23.56 -4.08 -2.92
N HIS A 423 23.04 -2.87 -2.65
CA HIS A 423 23.87 -1.68 -2.53
C HIS A 423 24.85 -1.78 -1.37
N GLN A 424 24.39 -2.17 -0.17
CA GLN A 424 25.29 -2.29 0.98
C GLN A 424 26.29 -3.45 0.82
N LEU A 425 25.92 -4.57 0.17
CA LEU A 425 26.84 -5.67 -0.15
C LEU A 425 27.93 -5.28 -1.15
N SER A 426 27.68 -4.28 -1.99
CA SER A 426 28.67 -3.79 -2.96
C SER A 426 29.86 -3.07 -2.30
N GLY A 427 29.73 -2.70 -1.01
CA GLY A 427 30.75 -1.94 -0.28
C GLY A 427 30.77 -0.45 -0.60
N GLN A 428 29.71 0.07 -1.23
CA GLN A 428 29.57 1.49 -1.57
C GLN A 428 29.20 2.36 -0.36
N TYR A 429 28.69 1.78 0.72
CA TYR A 429 28.32 2.50 1.94
C TYR A 429 29.40 2.34 3.02
N PRO A 430 29.95 3.43 3.59
CA PRO A 430 31.13 3.36 4.45
C PRO A 430 30.84 3.06 5.93
N ASN A 431 29.60 3.25 6.40
CA ASN A 431 29.26 3.07 7.81
C ASN A 431 29.04 1.59 8.16
N ASP A 432 29.12 1.27 9.45
CA ASP A 432 28.95 -0.10 9.95
C ASP A 432 27.52 -0.41 10.45
N TYR A 433 26.60 0.55 10.36
CA TYR A 433 25.17 0.39 10.57
C TYR A 433 24.40 0.25 9.24
N SER A 434 23.09 -0.01 9.28
CA SER A 434 22.25 -0.04 8.08
C SER A 434 22.01 1.36 7.57
N MET A 435 22.20 1.56 6.28
CA MET A 435 21.86 2.81 5.60
C MET A 435 20.36 3.11 5.69
N HIS A 436 20.02 4.38 5.85
CA HIS A 436 18.64 4.88 5.93
C HIS A 436 17.88 4.75 4.61
N ASP A 437 18.45 5.26 3.51
CA ASP A 437 17.82 5.28 2.20
C ASP A 437 18.85 5.10 1.07
N LEU A 438 18.38 4.88 -0.16
CA LEU A 438 19.22 4.74 -1.35
C LEU A 438 19.42 6.03 -2.14
N GLY A 439 18.99 7.19 -1.63
CA GLY A 439 19.27 8.48 -2.23
C GLY A 439 18.23 9.53 -1.85
N TYR A 440 18.70 10.79 -1.84
CA TYR A 440 17.94 11.97 -1.42
C TYR A 440 16.64 12.27 -2.18
N HIS A 441 16.39 11.62 -3.32
CA HIS A 441 15.17 11.85 -4.10
C HIS A 441 14.85 10.72 -5.08
N PHE A 442 13.64 10.18 -5.03
CA PHE A 442 13.12 9.28 -6.06
C PHE A 442 12.99 10.02 -7.41
N PRO A 443 13.33 9.42 -8.57
CA PRO A 443 13.68 8.03 -8.84
C PRO A 443 15.20 7.79 -8.90
N ASN A 444 16.00 8.56 -8.16
CA ASN A 444 17.46 8.58 -8.24
C ASN A 444 18.13 7.88 -7.05
N ALA A 445 18.23 6.54 -7.09
CA ALA A 445 18.86 5.74 -6.05
C ALA A 445 20.39 5.76 -6.23
N THR A 446 21.03 6.86 -5.84
CA THR A 446 22.47 7.08 -6.02
C THR A 446 23.34 6.58 -4.86
N GLY A 447 22.72 6.24 -3.72
CA GLY A 447 23.36 5.80 -2.49
C GLY A 447 24.11 6.91 -1.74
N HIS A 448 24.64 6.57 -0.57
CA HIS A 448 25.37 7.48 0.31
C HIS A 448 26.85 7.07 0.41
N GLY A 449 27.56 7.20 -0.72
CA GLY A 449 28.99 6.85 -0.79
C GLY A 449 29.90 7.70 0.08
N ASP A 450 29.40 8.81 0.58
CA ASP A 450 30.04 9.70 1.56
C ASP A 450 29.70 9.34 3.02
N GLY A 451 28.71 8.46 3.24
CA GLY A 451 28.22 8.06 4.55
C GLY A 451 27.32 9.09 5.25
N ASN A 452 26.79 10.08 4.52
CA ASN A 452 25.95 11.15 5.06
C ASN A 452 24.46 10.93 4.75
N ASP A 453 23.99 9.71 4.98
CA ASP A 453 22.56 9.43 5.06
C ASP A 453 21.95 10.00 6.35
N GLU A 454 20.63 9.98 6.46
CA GLU A 454 19.95 10.45 7.66
C GLU A 454 20.32 9.59 8.88
N TYR A 455 20.67 10.24 9.99
CA TYR A 455 21.32 9.57 11.11
C TYR A 455 20.30 8.88 12.03
N MET A 456 19.89 7.68 11.64
CA MET A 456 18.98 6.78 12.40
C MET A 456 19.56 5.38 12.65
N PRO A 457 20.83 5.22 13.05
CA PRO A 457 21.52 3.94 12.94
C PRO A 457 20.95 2.81 13.81
N VAL A 458 20.39 3.09 15.00
CA VAL A 458 19.73 2.06 15.83
C VAL A 458 18.38 1.65 15.23
N GLU A 459 17.64 2.61 14.69
CA GLU A 459 16.35 2.39 14.02
C GLU A 459 16.54 1.43 12.85
N GLU A 460 17.42 1.79 11.92
CA GLU A 460 17.57 1.07 10.65
C GLU A 460 18.19 -0.31 10.81
N CYS A 461 19.13 -0.46 11.75
CA CYS A 461 19.64 -1.79 12.08
C CYS A 461 18.55 -2.68 12.69
N GLY A 462 17.71 -2.13 13.56
CA GLY A 462 16.59 -2.84 14.16
C GLY A 462 15.57 -3.27 13.12
N ASP A 463 15.17 -2.33 12.26
CA ASP A 463 14.16 -2.53 11.22
C ASP A 463 14.57 -3.59 10.21
N MET A 464 15.82 -3.53 9.71
CA MET A 464 16.33 -4.54 8.79
C MET A 464 16.37 -5.94 9.42
N LEU A 465 16.79 -6.08 10.67
CA LEU A 465 16.83 -7.39 11.34
C LEU A 465 15.44 -7.94 11.63
N ILE A 466 14.50 -7.09 12.05
CA ILE A 466 13.11 -7.47 12.30
C ILE A 466 12.43 -7.89 11.00
N MET A 467 12.49 -7.06 9.94
CA MET A 467 11.92 -7.39 8.64
C MET A 467 12.57 -8.63 8.03
N GLY A 468 13.89 -8.77 8.15
CA GLY A 468 14.64 -9.91 7.66
C GLY A 468 14.18 -11.23 8.29
N LEU A 469 13.99 -11.27 9.62
CA LEU A 469 13.47 -12.47 10.29
C LEU A 469 11.98 -12.68 10.01
N ALA A 470 11.17 -11.62 9.98
CA ALA A 470 9.74 -11.73 9.69
C ALA A 470 9.50 -12.35 8.30
N LEU A 471 10.27 -11.92 7.30
CA LEU A 471 10.26 -12.51 5.97
C LEU A 471 10.73 -13.97 5.98
N VAL A 472 11.82 -14.28 6.70
CA VAL A 472 12.30 -15.67 6.84
C VAL A 472 11.23 -16.58 7.45
N ASN A 473 10.52 -16.12 8.48
CA ASN A 473 9.43 -16.87 9.09
C ASN A 473 8.25 -17.04 8.12
N ALA A 474 7.82 -15.97 7.44
CA ALA A 474 6.74 -16.05 6.46
C ALA A 474 7.06 -16.98 5.27
N LEU A 475 8.30 -16.98 4.79
CA LEU A 475 8.74 -17.90 3.73
C LEU A 475 8.78 -19.36 4.21
N LYS A 476 9.15 -19.61 5.48
CA LYS A 476 9.20 -20.95 6.07
C LYS A 476 7.83 -21.54 6.34
N ASP A 477 6.97 -20.73 6.97
CA ASP A 477 5.62 -21.12 7.34
C ASP A 477 4.78 -21.41 6.10
N ASP A 478 5.20 -20.87 4.94
CA ASP A 478 4.54 -20.97 3.63
C ASP A 478 3.02 -20.92 3.80
N PRO A 479 2.50 -19.85 4.46
CA PRO A 479 1.09 -19.78 4.78
C PRO A 479 0.38 -19.80 3.44
N GLN A 480 -0.26 -20.94 3.13
CA GLN A 480 -0.92 -21.16 1.85
C GLN A 480 -1.81 -19.93 1.60
N PRO A 481 -1.59 -19.17 0.51
CA PRO A 481 -2.33 -17.94 0.34
C PRO A 481 -3.81 -18.30 0.26
N GLN A 482 -4.62 -17.63 1.07
CA GLN A 482 -6.07 -17.80 1.01
C GLN A 482 -6.63 -17.28 -0.33
N PHE A 483 -5.84 -16.51 -1.08
CA PHE A 483 -6.20 -16.04 -2.41
C PHE A 483 -6.12 -17.17 -3.43
N VAL A 484 -7.21 -17.36 -4.17
CA VAL A 484 -7.28 -18.31 -5.29
C VAL A 484 -6.12 -18.09 -6.28
N ARG A 485 -5.33 -19.14 -6.52
CA ARG A 485 -4.23 -19.17 -7.52
C ARG A 485 -4.68 -19.70 -8.89
N THR A 486 -5.89 -20.25 -8.99
CA THR A 486 -6.45 -20.70 -10.27
C THR A 486 -6.90 -19.49 -11.08
N VAL A 487 -6.65 -19.55 -12.39
CA VAL A 487 -7.09 -18.53 -13.33
C VAL A 487 -8.37 -18.97 -14.06
N PRO A 488 -9.23 -18.04 -14.47
CA PRO A 488 -10.36 -18.36 -15.34
C PRO A 488 -9.92 -19.04 -16.64
N GLU A 489 -10.75 -19.92 -17.21
CA GLU A 489 -10.47 -20.58 -18.50
C GLU A 489 -10.24 -19.61 -19.66
N THR A 490 -10.78 -18.39 -19.55
CA THR A 490 -10.67 -17.31 -20.53
C THR A 490 -9.33 -16.56 -20.45
N THR A 491 -8.45 -16.93 -19.52
CA THR A 491 -7.18 -16.24 -19.28
C THR A 491 -6.23 -16.39 -20.45
N LEU A 492 -5.64 -15.27 -20.86
CA LEU A 492 -4.70 -15.23 -21.97
C LEU A 492 -3.37 -15.88 -21.60
N THR A 493 -2.79 -16.60 -22.55
CA THR A 493 -1.41 -17.09 -22.44
C THR A 493 -0.44 -16.03 -22.92
N LEU A 494 0.68 -15.91 -22.22
CA LEU A 494 1.74 -14.99 -22.60
C LEU A 494 2.51 -15.53 -23.80
N LYS A 495 2.61 -14.71 -24.86
CA LYS A 495 3.23 -15.12 -26.14
C LYS A 495 4.76 -15.08 -26.11
N SER A 496 5.36 -14.31 -25.20
CA SER A 496 6.80 -14.03 -25.19
C SER A 496 7.67 -15.25 -24.84
N GLU A 497 8.79 -15.40 -25.56
CA GLU A 497 9.84 -16.39 -25.25
C GLU A 497 10.46 -16.19 -23.86
N SER A 498 10.51 -14.96 -23.36
CA SER A 498 11.05 -14.67 -22.02
C SER A 498 10.25 -15.35 -20.92
N VAL A 499 8.92 -15.41 -21.07
CA VAL A 499 8.01 -16.09 -20.13
C VAL A 499 8.14 -17.59 -20.23
N LYS A 500 8.28 -18.12 -21.46
CA LYS A 500 8.56 -19.54 -21.67
C LYS A 500 9.87 -19.99 -21.02
N ARG A 501 10.78 -19.05 -20.73
CA ARG A 501 12.06 -19.30 -20.05
C ARG A 501 12.06 -18.89 -18.58
N SER A 502 11.07 -18.13 -18.11
CA SER A 502 11.02 -17.72 -16.70
C SER A 502 10.73 -18.92 -15.81
N PHE A 503 11.50 -19.02 -14.74
CA PHE A 503 11.32 -20.04 -13.73
C PHE A 503 10.19 -19.69 -12.76
N LEU A 504 10.02 -18.40 -12.44
CA LEU A 504 9.11 -17.95 -11.37
C LEU A 504 7.64 -17.81 -11.80
N ALA A 505 7.35 -17.65 -13.08
CA ALA A 505 5.99 -17.54 -13.60
C ALA A 505 5.60 -18.73 -14.51
N ASN A 506 4.31 -19.05 -14.58
CA ASN A 506 3.77 -19.99 -15.55
C ASN A 506 3.35 -19.31 -16.86
N GLU A 507 2.81 -20.08 -17.81
CA GLU A 507 2.40 -19.58 -19.14
C GLU A 507 1.26 -18.55 -19.13
N TYR A 508 0.49 -18.49 -18.04
CA TYR A 508 -0.56 -17.51 -17.81
C TYR A 508 -0.05 -16.28 -17.04
N GLY A 509 1.23 -16.24 -16.68
CA GLY A 509 1.82 -15.16 -15.88
C GLY A 509 1.50 -15.23 -14.39
N MET A 510 1.06 -16.39 -13.87
CA MET A 510 0.88 -16.60 -12.43
C MET A 510 2.19 -17.03 -11.79
N ASP A 511 2.44 -16.57 -10.57
CA ASP A 511 3.62 -16.92 -9.80
C ASP A 511 3.55 -18.39 -9.36
N ARG A 512 4.65 -19.12 -9.54
CA ARG A 512 4.76 -20.55 -9.21
C ARG A 512 4.94 -20.75 -7.71
N THR A 513 4.41 -21.87 -7.20
CA THR A 513 4.59 -22.25 -5.80
C THR A 513 6.00 -22.79 -5.54
N TRP A 514 6.38 -22.97 -4.27
CA TRP A 514 7.65 -23.62 -3.96
C TRP A 514 7.68 -25.09 -4.41
N GLU A 515 6.54 -25.78 -4.33
CA GLU A 515 6.38 -27.14 -4.86
C GLU A 515 6.57 -27.19 -6.38
N ASP A 516 5.97 -26.25 -7.12
CA ASP A 516 6.14 -26.13 -8.58
C ASP A 516 7.62 -25.94 -8.97
N LEU A 517 8.39 -25.29 -8.09
CA LEU A 517 9.82 -25.02 -8.26
C LEU A 517 10.72 -26.15 -7.70
N GLY A 518 10.16 -27.20 -7.11
CA GLY A 518 10.92 -28.31 -6.53
C GLY A 518 11.77 -27.93 -5.32
N THR A 519 11.35 -26.92 -4.55
CA THR A 519 12.03 -26.43 -3.34
C THR A 519 11.07 -26.38 -2.15
N THR A 520 11.57 -26.03 -0.97
CA THR A 520 10.75 -25.74 0.22
C THR A 520 10.97 -24.30 0.65
N GLY A 521 9.97 -23.72 1.33
CA GLY A 521 10.04 -22.39 1.93
C GLY A 521 11.28 -22.21 2.82
N GLU A 522 11.60 -23.21 3.64
CA GLU A 522 12.81 -23.26 4.49
C GLU A 522 14.11 -23.11 3.69
N LYS A 523 14.24 -23.83 2.57
CA LYS A 523 15.43 -23.76 1.71
C LYS A 523 15.55 -22.40 1.01
N VAL A 524 14.41 -21.81 0.63
CA VAL A 524 14.36 -20.47 0.03
C VAL A 524 14.78 -19.43 1.06
N ALA A 525 14.17 -19.45 2.25
CA ALA A 525 14.48 -18.54 3.36
C ALA A 525 15.96 -18.62 3.76
N ALA A 526 16.48 -19.84 3.97
CA ALA A 526 17.88 -20.05 4.34
C ALA A 526 18.86 -19.60 3.24
N ARG A 527 18.48 -19.70 1.96
CA ARG A 527 19.32 -19.21 0.84
C ARG A 527 19.33 -17.69 0.79
N TRP A 528 18.16 -17.06 0.90
CA TRP A 528 18.00 -15.60 0.86
C TRP A 528 18.80 -14.94 1.98
N ILE A 529 18.60 -15.36 3.23
CA ILE A 529 19.24 -14.73 4.39
C ILE A 529 20.76 -15.00 4.44
N ARG A 530 21.22 -16.20 4.00
CA ARG A 530 22.65 -16.57 4.02
C ARG A 530 23.50 -15.68 3.11
N ARG A 531 22.98 -15.23 1.97
CA ARG A 531 23.70 -14.37 1.02
C ARG A 531 24.17 -13.07 1.69
N SER A 532 23.34 -12.51 2.57
CA SER A 532 23.60 -11.23 3.22
C SER A 532 24.02 -11.37 4.70
N TYR A 533 24.40 -12.57 5.16
CA TYR A 533 24.71 -12.85 6.56
C TYR A 533 25.76 -11.93 7.20
N LYS A 534 26.76 -11.52 6.40
CA LYS A 534 27.77 -10.56 6.85
C LYS A 534 27.17 -9.22 7.25
N LEU A 535 26.17 -8.72 6.51
CA LEU A 535 25.50 -7.46 6.81
C LEU A 535 24.65 -7.59 8.08
N TRP A 536 23.83 -8.65 8.19
CA TRP A 536 23.03 -8.91 9.40
C TRP A 536 23.91 -8.89 10.65
N LYS A 537 25.03 -9.62 10.61
CA LYS A 537 26.00 -9.67 11.71
C LYS A 537 26.66 -8.32 12.01
N GLN A 538 26.97 -7.54 10.97
CA GLN A 538 27.57 -6.20 11.10
C GLN A 538 26.61 -5.25 11.83
N TRP A 539 25.37 -5.16 11.36
CA TRP A 539 24.32 -4.32 11.94
C TRP A 539 23.98 -4.72 13.37
N THR A 540 23.89 -6.03 13.66
CA THR A 540 23.71 -6.46 15.05
C THR A 540 24.92 -6.11 15.92
N GLY A 541 26.14 -6.14 15.38
CA GLY A 541 27.33 -5.67 16.08
C GLY A 541 27.25 -4.20 16.49
N TYR A 542 26.61 -3.35 15.68
CA TYR A 542 26.29 -1.96 16.03
C TYR A 542 25.24 -1.91 17.14
N LEU A 543 24.12 -2.64 17.00
CA LEU A 543 23.06 -2.68 18.01
C LEU A 543 23.56 -3.13 19.38
N VAL A 544 24.44 -4.13 19.46
CA VAL A 544 25.02 -4.57 20.75
C VAL A 544 25.78 -3.45 21.45
N ARG A 545 26.36 -2.48 20.72
CA ARG A 545 27.06 -1.35 21.34
C ARG A 545 26.13 -0.22 21.72
N GLU A 546 25.12 0.06 20.89
CA GLU A 546 24.39 1.33 20.92
C GLU A 546 22.90 1.22 21.29
N SER A 547 22.29 0.02 21.32
CA SER A 547 20.83 -0.10 21.48
C SER A 547 20.33 -0.02 22.93
N LEU A 548 21.07 -0.53 23.91
CA LEU A 548 20.57 -0.57 25.30
C LEU A 548 20.38 0.84 25.87
N ILE A 549 21.30 1.75 25.56
CA ILE A 549 21.28 3.16 25.95
C ILE A 549 21.54 4.00 24.69
N PRO A 550 20.51 4.22 23.86
CA PRO A 550 20.67 4.94 22.59
C PRO A 550 21.21 6.35 22.82
N ALA A 551 22.28 6.69 22.12
CA ALA A 551 22.79 8.06 22.06
C ALA A 551 21.77 9.00 21.38
N ASN A 552 22.04 10.30 21.39
CA ASN A 552 21.20 11.29 20.73
C ASN A 552 21.19 11.05 19.21
N GLN A 553 20.06 10.55 18.69
CA GLN A 553 19.83 10.25 17.28
C GLN A 553 18.35 10.46 16.94
N LEU A 554 18.03 10.44 15.65
CA LEU A 554 16.65 10.36 15.17
C LEU A 554 16.14 8.91 15.25
N CYS A 555 14.82 8.77 15.28
CA CYS A 555 14.09 7.54 14.96
C CYS A 555 13.09 7.87 13.85
N THR A 556 12.29 6.90 13.41
CA THR A 556 11.25 7.10 12.38
C THR A 556 10.25 8.22 12.70
N ASP A 557 10.08 8.56 13.98
CA ASP A 557 9.29 9.70 14.43
C ASP A 557 10.12 11.01 14.38
N ASP A 558 10.81 11.23 13.26
CA ASP A 558 11.83 12.27 13.04
C ASP A 558 11.27 13.70 13.18
N PHE A 559 10.02 13.89 12.78
CA PHE A 559 9.23 15.12 12.94
C PHE A 559 9.06 15.50 14.42
N ALA A 560 9.23 14.56 15.35
CA ALA A 560 9.21 14.80 16.79
C ALA A 560 10.61 15.14 17.37
N GLY A 561 11.66 15.07 16.55
CA GLY A 561 13.01 15.55 16.83
C GLY A 561 13.96 14.54 17.48
N TRP A 562 15.22 14.94 17.59
CA TRP A 562 16.32 14.14 18.16
C TRP A 562 16.11 13.90 19.66
N LEU A 563 16.32 12.67 20.10
CA LEU A 563 16.20 12.32 21.51
C LEU A 563 17.15 11.17 21.89
N ALA A 564 17.87 11.34 23.00
CA ALA A 564 18.68 10.29 23.61
C ALA A 564 17.86 9.43 24.58
N ASN A 565 18.34 8.23 24.87
CA ASN A 565 17.72 7.30 25.82
C ASN A 565 16.25 6.97 25.50
N GLN A 566 15.88 6.99 24.22
CA GLN A 566 14.52 6.70 23.77
C GLN A 566 14.14 5.26 24.11
N THR A 567 13.05 5.11 24.86
CA THR A 567 12.65 3.81 25.40
C THR A 567 12.21 2.84 24.30
N ASN A 568 11.41 3.33 23.35
CA ASN A 568 10.89 2.49 22.25
C ASN A 568 11.99 2.12 21.23
N LEU A 569 12.88 3.06 20.91
CA LEU A 569 14.05 2.82 20.04
C LEU A 569 15.00 1.77 20.63
N ALA A 570 15.27 1.85 21.94
CA ALA A 570 16.07 0.84 22.62
C ALA A 570 15.44 -0.55 22.52
N LEU A 571 14.10 -0.63 22.71
CA LEU A 571 13.38 -1.88 22.59
C LEU A 571 13.47 -2.47 21.18
N LYS A 572 13.31 -1.65 20.13
CA LYS A 572 13.49 -2.05 18.73
C LYS A 572 14.85 -2.68 18.49
N GLY A 573 15.93 -2.03 18.94
CA GLY A 573 17.28 -2.57 18.82
C GLY A 573 17.49 -3.88 19.62
N ILE A 574 16.87 -4.02 20.79
CA ILE A 574 16.90 -5.26 21.59
C ILE A 574 16.20 -6.41 20.86
N ILE A 575 15.02 -6.15 20.29
CA ILE A 575 14.30 -7.12 19.46
C ILE A 575 15.12 -7.47 18.21
N GLY A 576 15.79 -6.51 17.58
CA GLY A 576 16.70 -6.75 16.47
C GLY A 576 17.87 -7.69 16.82
N ILE A 577 18.45 -7.54 18.02
CA ILE A 577 19.47 -8.48 18.54
C ILE A 577 18.88 -9.87 18.74
N LYS A 578 17.65 -9.98 19.29
CA LYS A 578 16.96 -11.27 19.40
C LYS A 578 16.68 -11.87 18.02
N ALA A 579 16.28 -11.06 17.03
CA ALA A 579 16.05 -11.50 15.66
C ALA A 579 17.31 -12.08 15.01
N MET A 580 18.47 -11.47 15.25
CA MET A 580 19.74 -12.02 14.79
C MET A 580 20.02 -13.42 15.36
N SER A 581 19.59 -13.71 16.59
CA SER A 581 19.80 -15.04 17.18
C SER A 581 19.09 -16.15 16.40
N GLU A 582 17.88 -15.89 15.91
CA GLU A 582 17.14 -16.82 15.05
C GLU A 582 17.66 -16.83 13.62
N ILE A 583 18.04 -15.67 13.05
CA ILE A 583 18.69 -15.60 11.73
C ILE A 583 19.94 -16.47 11.70
N ALA A 584 20.79 -16.38 12.74
CA ALA A 584 21.98 -17.21 12.91
C ALA A 584 21.64 -18.71 12.98
N ASN A 585 20.58 -19.06 13.71
CA ASN A 585 20.09 -20.44 13.79
C ASN A 585 19.65 -20.97 12.41
N VAL A 586 18.92 -20.18 11.61
CA VAL A 586 18.48 -20.56 10.24
C VAL A 586 19.66 -20.92 9.33
N VAL A 587 20.78 -20.20 9.44
CA VAL A 587 21.94 -20.44 8.59
C VAL A 587 22.92 -21.48 9.13
N GLY A 588 22.76 -21.90 10.40
CA GLY A 588 23.59 -22.90 11.08
C GLY A 588 24.68 -22.33 12.01
N GLU A 589 24.69 -21.02 12.26
CA GLU A 589 25.69 -20.32 13.08
C GLU A 589 25.30 -20.35 14.58
N THR A 590 25.32 -21.55 15.16
CA THR A 590 24.81 -21.80 16.52
C THR A 590 25.52 -21.03 17.64
N ALA A 591 26.80 -20.71 17.48
CA ALA A 591 27.57 -19.92 18.45
C ALA A 591 27.10 -18.46 18.48
N ASP A 592 26.91 -17.85 17.30
CA ASP A 592 26.35 -16.51 17.16
C ASP A 592 24.92 -16.47 17.72
N SER A 593 24.10 -17.47 17.36
CA SER A 593 22.71 -17.61 17.86
C SER A 593 22.65 -17.54 19.39
N LYS A 594 23.43 -18.39 20.07
CA LYS A 594 23.46 -18.42 21.53
C LYS A 594 23.95 -17.10 22.14
N TRP A 595 24.98 -16.49 21.54
CA TRP A 595 25.53 -15.23 22.05
C TRP A 595 24.53 -14.09 21.96
N TYR A 596 23.94 -13.87 20.78
CA TYR A 596 22.95 -12.80 20.58
C TYR A 596 21.69 -13.00 21.43
N SER A 597 21.21 -14.25 21.60
CA SER A 597 20.07 -14.50 22.50
C SER A 597 20.39 -14.08 23.93
N ASN A 598 21.56 -14.44 24.47
CA ASN A 598 21.94 -14.06 25.84
C ASN A 598 22.05 -12.53 26.01
N VAL A 599 22.59 -11.83 25.01
CA VAL A 599 22.69 -10.36 25.05
C VAL A 599 21.30 -9.72 25.06
N ALA A 600 20.40 -10.19 24.18
CA ALA A 600 19.03 -9.70 24.13
C ALA A 600 18.30 -9.94 25.47
N ASP A 601 18.45 -11.14 26.05
CA ASP A 601 17.85 -11.51 27.34
C ASP A 601 18.36 -10.62 28.49
N GLU A 602 19.66 -10.31 28.51
CA GLU A 602 20.23 -9.37 29.48
C GLU A 602 19.71 -7.94 29.28
N TYR A 603 19.56 -7.51 28.02
CA TYR A 603 19.16 -6.15 27.70
C TYR A 603 17.69 -5.90 28.01
N ILE A 604 16.80 -6.85 27.73
CA ILE A 604 15.38 -6.70 28.06
C ILE A 604 15.15 -6.64 29.57
N ASP A 605 15.97 -7.33 30.37
CA ASP A 605 15.90 -7.24 31.84
C ASP A 605 16.29 -5.84 32.33
N LYS A 606 17.37 -5.25 31.78
CA LYS A 606 17.80 -3.89 32.10
C LYS A 606 16.82 -2.82 31.58
N TRP A 607 16.27 -3.02 30.38
CA TRP A 607 15.32 -2.10 29.76
C TRP A 607 14.08 -1.89 30.62
N GLN A 608 13.57 -2.93 31.29
CA GLN A 608 12.42 -2.80 32.21
C GLN A 608 12.70 -1.88 33.41
N ASP A 609 13.95 -1.80 33.87
CA ASP A 609 14.34 -0.88 34.94
C ASP A 609 14.49 0.55 34.45
N PHE A 610 15.03 0.74 33.25
CA PHE A 610 15.27 2.06 32.68
C PHE A 610 14.03 2.70 32.06
N GLY A 611 13.28 1.93 31.27
CA GLY A 611 12.18 2.38 30.43
C GLY A 611 10.86 2.59 31.17
N LEU A 612 10.56 1.78 32.19
CA LEU A 612 9.27 1.87 32.88
C LEU A 612 9.22 3.02 33.88
N SER A 613 8.01 3.54 34.09
CA SER A 613 7.68 4.48 35.14
C SER A 613 7.97 3.90 36.53
N ARG A 614 8.18 4.75 37.54
CA ARG A 614 8.51 4.30 38.91
C ARG A 614 7.44 3.40 39.55
N ASP A 615 6.17 3.71 39.30
CA ASP A 615 5.01 2.94 39.73
C ASP A 615 4.73 1.72 38.83
N LYS A 616 5.50 1.56 37.74
CA LYS A 616 5.42 0.47 36.75
C LYS A 616 4.05 0.37 36.07
N THR A 617 3.39 1.51 35.86
CA THR A 617 2.11 1.62 35.15
C THR A 617 2.29 1.81 33.64
N HIS A 618 3.41 2.38 33.18
CA HIS A 618 3.65 2.63 31.76
C HIS A 618 5.15 2.71 31.41
N ALA A 619 5.44 2.85 30.12
CA ALA A 619 6.78 3.10 29.63
C ALA A 619 6.96 4.61 29.41
N LYS A 620 8.08 5.15 29.90
CA LYS A 620 8.46 6.56 29.69
C LYS A 620 8.91 6.77 28.26
N LEU A 621 8.79 7.99 27.75
CA LEU A 621 9.31 8.36 26.42
C LEU A 621 10.83 8.16 26.33
N ALA A 622 11.56 8.63 27.34
CA ALA A 622 12.98 8.39 27.49
C ALA A 622 13.32 7.99 28.93
N TYR A 623 14.39 7.21 29.11
CA TYR A 623 14.75 6.66 30.43
C TYR A 623 14.88 7.72 31.53
N THR A 624 15.33 8.93 31.16
CA THR A 624 15.58 10.05 32.05
C THR A 624 14.42 11.06 32.11
N TRP A 625 13.34 10.86 31.35
CA TRP A 625 12.22 11.77 31.30
C TRP A 625 11.05 11.25 32.15
N TYR A 626 11.07 11.61 33.42
CA TYR A 626 10.03 11.22 34.37
C TYR A 626 8.77 12.09 34.20
N GLY A 627 7.59 11.48 34.30
CA GLY A 627 6.31 12.09 33.96
C GLY A 627 6.03 12.16 32.46
N SER A 628 6.74 11.35 31.66
CA SER A 628 6.50 11.19 30.23
C SER A 628 6.02 9.78 29.94
N TRP A 629 5.40 9.58 28.78
CA TRP A 629 5.01 8.26 28.29
C TRP A 629 5.14 8.20 26.76
N THR A 630 5.22 6.99 26.20
CA THR A 630 5.26 6.76 24.75
C THR A 630 4.52 5.47 24.40
N THR A 631 3.90 5.46 23.23
CA THR A 631 3.34 4.24 22.63
C THR A 631 4.49 3.30 22.23
N ILE A 632 4.50 2.10 22.78
CA ILE A 632 5.50 1.05 22.52
C ILE A 632 4.99 0.14 21.39
N TYR A 633 4.91 0.69 20.18
CA TYR A 633 4.46 -0.06 18.99
C TYR A 633 5.42 -1.22 18.63
N ASN A 634 6.67 -1.21 19.09
CA ASN A 634 7.62 -2.30 18.81
C ASN A 634 7.33 -3.61 19.55
N LEU A 635 6.38 -3.64 20.50
CA LEU A 635 5.85 -4.91 21.04
C LEU A 635 5.24 -5.79 19.94
N PHE A 636 4.71 -5.17 18.88
CA PHE A 636 4.26 -5.88 17.68
C PHE A 636 5.34 -6.81 17.10
N ALA A 637 6.58 -6.35 17.01
CA ALA A 637 7.68 -7.12 16.44
C ALA A 637 8.03 -8.35 17.30
N ASP A 638 7.98 -8.24 18.63
CA ASP A 638 8.22 -9.37 19.54
C ASP A 638 7.18 -10.49 19.32
N ALA A 639 5.90 -10.13 19.24
CA ALA A 639 4.82 -11.08 18.99
C ALA A 639 4.91 -11.68 17.56
N LEU A 640 5.10 -10.83 16.54
CA LEU A 640 5.17 -11.24 15.13
C LEU A 640 6.34 -12.21 14.87
N LEU A 641 7.48 -12.00 15.52
CA LEU A 641 8.68 -12.83 15.37
C LEU A 641 8.64 -14.13 16.19
N CYS A 642 7.50 -14.44 16.82
CA CYS A 642 7.27 -15.65 17.61
C CYS A 642 8.05 -15.71 18.94
N PHE A 643 8.49 -14.57 19.48
CA PHE A 643 9.21 -14.50 20.75
C PHE A 643 8.28 -14.52 21.97
N HIS A 644 6.99 -14.36 21.72
CA HIS A 644 5.92 -14.36 22.73
C HIS A 644 4.95 -15.55 22.56
N LEU A 645 5.49 -16.77 22.43
CA LEU A 645 4.69 -18.00 22.38
C LEU A 645 4.79 -18.79 23.69
N PRO A 646 3.71 -19.45 24.16
CA PRO A 646 3.76 -20.28 25.36
C PRO A 646 4.75 -21.44 25.17
N THR A 647 5.62 -21.68 26.16
CA THR A 647 6.74 -22.65 26.12
C THR A 647 6.37 -24.12 25.84
N ASN A 648 5.08 -24.47 25.78
CA ASN A 648 4.62 -25.81 25.39
C ASN A 648 4.47 -26.00 23.87
N ALA A 649 4.90 -25.03 23.06
CA ALA A 649 4.54 -24.97 21.64
C ALA A 649 5.74 -24.86 20.67
N SER A 650 6.95 -25.27 21.08
CA SER A 650 8.08 -25.42 20.13
C SER A 650 7.86 -26.64 19.23
N PRO A 651 7.99 -26.52 17.89
CA PRO A 651 7.97 -27.65 16.99
C PRO A 651 9.33 -28.35 17.07
N SER A 652 9.47 -29.33 17.96
CA SER A 652 10.61 -30.24 17.89
C SER A 652 10.42 -31.16 16.69
N LEU A 653 11.34 -31.07 15.72
CA LEU A 653 11.55 -32.07 14.67
C LEU A 653 11.44 -33.48 15.26
N GLU A 654 10.47 -34.26 14.78
CA GLU A 654 10.34 -35.68 15.09
C GLU A 654 11.53 -36.46 14.52
N THR A 655 12.59 -36.61 15.30
CA THR A 655 13.53 -37.72 15.13
C THR A 655 13.04 -38.89 15.95
N SER A 656 12.46 -39.86 15.25
CA SER A 656 12.22 -41.22 15.73
C SER A 656 13.50 -41.81 16.31
N GLU A 657 13.50 -42.25 17.58
CA GLU A 657 14.12 -43.53 17.99
C GLU A 657 13.96 -43.84 19.50
N THR A 658 13.32 -44.99 19.74
CA THR A 658 13.57 -46.03 20.76
C THR A 658 13.86 -45.71 22.23
N GLN A 659 13.04 -46.35 23.07
CA GLN A 659 13.13 -46.51 24.52
C GLN A 659 14.51 -46.95 25.04
N SER A 660 15.02 -46.24 26.05
CA SER A 660 15.90 -46.82 27.07
C SER A 660 15.85 -45.99 28.36
N SER A 661 15.46 -46.66 29.45
CA SER A 661 15.45 -46.16 30.82
C SER A 661 16.85 -45.88 31.39
N LYS A 662 17.04 -44.79 32.16
CA LYS A 662 17.52 -44.79 33.57
C LYS A 662 18.01 -43.43 34.09
N GLN A 663 17.54 -43.14 35.32
CA GLN A 663 18.16 -42.41 36.44
C GLN A 663 18.33 -40.88 36.42
N GLN A 664 17.64 -40.22 37.37
CA GLN A 664 17.91 -38.85 37.84
C GLN A 664 19.01 -38.82 38.91
N PRO A 665 19.92 -37.83 38.90
CA PRO A 665 20.66 -37.41 40.09
C PRO A 665 19.93 -36.26 40.82
N MET A 666 19.83 -36.37 42.14
CA MET A 666 19.44 -35.27 43.04
C MET A 666 20.63 -34.33 43.29
N GLY A 667 20.35 -33.02 43.36
CA GLY A 667 21.15 -32.07 44.13
C GLY A 667 21.78 -30.94 43.33
N GLY A 668 21.12 -29.79 43.33
CA GLY A 668 21.63 -28.51 42.82
C GLY A 668 20.47 -27.56 42.56
N GLU A 669 20.05 -26.79 43.55
CA GLU A 669 19.11 -25.68 43.38
C GLU A 669 19.75 -24.61 42.48
N SER A 670 19.60 -24.79 41.16
CA SER A 670 19.60 -23.67 40.24
C SER A 670 18.15 -23.22 40.14
N ILE A 671 17.82 -22.09 40.76
CA ILE A 671 16.57 -21.37 40.50
C ILE A 671 16.66 -20.87 39.05
N THR A 672 16.42 -21.75 38.08
CA THR A 672 16.01 -21.33 36.75
C THR A 672 14.57 -20.88 36.90
N LYS A 673 14.35 -19.59 37.17
CA LYS A 673 13.10 -18.94 36.75
C LYS A 673 13.02 -19.17 35.25
N THR A 674 12.27 -20.18 34.82
CA THR A 674 11.96 -20.38 33.41
C THR A 674 11.13 -19.17 32.98
N LYS A 675 11.80 -18.19 32.37
CA LYS A 675 11.16 -17.06 31.70
C LYS A 675 10.28 -17.66 30.61
N SER A 676 8.97 -17.47 30.68
CA SER A 676 8.00 -18.09 29.76
C SER A 676 8.02 -17.45 28.37
N THR A 677 8.44 -16.19 28.26
CA THR A 677 8.43 -15.35 27.05
C THR A 677 9.64 -14.40 27.05
N PHE A 678 10.06 -13.88 25.88
CA PHE A 678 11.21 -12.97 25.79
C PHE A 678 10.93 -11.63 26.48
N ILE A 679 9.91 -10.90 25.99
CA ILE A 679 9.32 -9.76 26.69
C ILE A 679 8.21 -10.29 27.62
N PRO A 680 8.24 -9.96 28.93
CA PRO A 680 7.24 -10.44 29.87
C PRO A 680 5.82 -9.95 29.57
N ASP A 681 4.82 -10.82 29.79
CA ASP A 681 3.38 -10.56 29.63
C ASP A 681 2.92 -9.29 30.34
N LYS A 682 3.48 -9.00 31.53
CA LYS A 682 3.19 -7.78 32.29
C LYS A 682 3.46 -6.51 31.47
N ILE A 683 4.46 -6.49 30.59
CA ILE A 683 4.80 -5.32 29.78
C ILE A 683 3.68 -5.03 28.77
N TYR A 684 3.17 -6.05 28.10
CA TYR A 684 2.01 -5.92 27.21
C TYR A 684 0.78 -5.45 27.98
N GLN A 685 0.50 -6.05 29.16
CA GLN A 685 -0.67 -5.67 29.96
C GLN A 685 -0.62 -4.20 30.38
N ILE A 686 0.50 -3.72 30.93
CA ILE A 686 0.58 -2.33 31.40
C ILE A 686 0.48 -1.33 30.24
N GLN A 687 0.98 -1.67 29.05
CA GLN A 687 0.82 -0.82 27.87
C GLN A 687 -0.63 -0.83 27.37
N SER A 688 -1.27 -2.00 27.30
CA SER A 688 -2.68 -2.11 26.94
C SER A 688 -3.57 -1.30 27.88
N ASP A 689 -3.35 -1.38 29.19
CA ASP A 689 -4.09 -0.59 30.18
C ASP A 689 -3.81 0.91 30.03
N TRP A 690 -2.55 1.29 29.78
CA TRP A 690 -2.18 2.69 29.57
C TRP A 690 -2.85 3.29 28.33
N TYR A 691 -2.87 2.57 27.20
CA TYR A 691 -3.48 3.03 25.96
C TYR A 691 -4.99 3.25 26.13
N HIS A 692 -5.67 2.38 26.87
CA HIS A 692 -7.08 2.59 27.25
C HIS A 692 -7.28 3.94 27.97
N ALA A 693 -6.37 4.29 28.87
CA ALA A 693 -6.48 5.47 29.72
C ALA A 693 -6.14 6.79 28.99
N VAL A 694 -5.32 6.75 27.95
CA VAL A 694 -4.86 7.96 27.22
C VAL A 694 -5.51 8.14 25.85
N LEU A 695 -6.43 7.26 25.45
CA LEU A 695 -7.12 7.33 24.17
C LEU A 695 -7.88 8.67 24.02
N GLN A 696 -7.73 9.32 22.87
CA GLN A 696 -8.34 10.61 22.53
C GLN A 696 -9.41 10.43 21.46
N LYS A 697 -10.18 11.46 21.12
CA LYS A 697 -11.33 11.39 20.19
C LYS A 697 -11.05 10.59 18.91
N TYR A 698 -9.90 10.81 18.28
CA TYR A 698 -9.55 10.25 16.97
C TYR A 698 -8.48 9.16 17.01
N GLY A 699 -7.97 8.79 18.18
CA GLY A 699 -6.99 7.72 18.29
C GLY A 699 -6.10 7.80 19.51
N LEU A 700 -5.06 6.97 19.51
CA LEU A 700 -4.02 6.87 20.53
C LEU A 700 -2.85 7.81 20.18
N PRO A 701 -2.56 8.86 20.97
CA PRO A 701 -1.41 9.72 20.70
C PRO A 701 -0.08 8.96 20.72
N LEU A 702 0.92 9.46 20.00
CA LEU A 702 2.23 8.81 19.94
C LEU A 702 2.94 8.80 21.29
N ASP A 703 2.95 9.94 21.97
CA ASP A 703 3.62 10.12 23.24
C ASP A 703 3.17 11.41 23.94
N SER A 704 3.70 11.65 25.13
CA SER A 704 3.37 12.82 25.96
C SER A 704 3.80 14.20 25.42
N ARG A 705 4.53 14.32 24.30
CA ARG A 705 4.97 15.62 23.75
C ARG A 705 3.83 16.38 23.07
N HIS A 706 2.93 15.66 22.41
CA HIS A 706 1.90 16.20 21.53
C HIS A 706 0.64 15.33 21.53
N LEU A 707 -0.46 15.85 20.98
CA LEU A 707 -1.71 15.11 20.80
C LEU A 707 -1.89 14.61 19.36
N TYR A 708 -0.81 14.49 18.59
CA TYR A 708 -0.87 13.85 17.29
C TYR A 708 -0.53 12.36 17.37
N THR A 709 -0.90 11.63 16.34
CA THR A 709 -0.67 10.19 16.21
C THR A 709 -0.09 9.83 14.85
N LYS A 710 0.38 8.59 14.71
CA LYS A 710 0.60 7.89 13.45
C LYS A 710 -0.26 6.64 13.38
N SER A 711 -1.20 6.56 12.44
CA SER A 711 -2.16 5.44 12.38
C SER A 711 -1.49 4.08 12.16
N ASP A 712 -0.37 4.03 11.44
CA ASP A 712 0.43 2.81 11.29
C ASP A 712 0.95 2.30 12.66
N TRP A 713 1.44 3.20 13.51
CA TRP A 713 1.87 2.88 14.87
C TRP A 713 0.73 2.54 15.81
N GLU A 714 -0.43 3.17 15.66
CA GLU A 714 -1.64 2.77 16.39
C GLU A 714 -2.05 1.34 16.08
N PHE A 715 -1.96 0.91 14.81
CA PHE A 715 -2.30 -0.45 14.42
C PHE A 715 -1.26 -1.48 14.90
N PHE A 716 0.03 -1.11 14.92
CA PHE A 716 1.06 -1.95 15.55
C PHE A 716 0.77 -2.12 17.05
N ALA A 717 0.48 -1.02 17.74
CA ALA A 717 0.15 -1.05 19.16
C ALA A 717 -1.12 -1.88 19.42
N ALA A 718 -2.20 -1.60 18.70
CA ALA A 718 -3.48 -2.30 18.84
C ALA A 718 -3.38 -3.80 18.56
N ALA A 719 -2.46 -4.24 17.69
CA ALA A 719 -2.25 -5.65 17.37
C ALA A 719 -1.81 -6.49 18.58
N VAL A 720 -1.29 -5.83 19.61
CA VAL A 720 -0.75 -6.47 20.81
C VAL A 720 -1.38 -5.97 22.11
N THR A 721 -2.61 -5.43 22.02
CA THR A 721 -3.45 -5.08 23.18
C THR A 721 -4.58 -6.09 23.39
N SER A 722 -5.29 -5.98 24.51
CA SER A 722 -6.56 -6.71 24.70
C SER A 722 -7.57 -6.38 23.61
N GLU A 723 -8.52 -7.28 23.37
CA GLU A 723 -9.59 -7.13 22.38
C GLU A 723 -10.41 -5.87 22.62
N LYS A 724 -10.67 -5.52 23.89
CA LYS A 724 -11.39 -4.29 24.24
C LYS A 724 -10.62 -3.05 23.76
N VAL A 725 -9.35 -2.92 24.13
CA VAL A 725 -8.53 -1.74 23.80
C VAL A 725 -8.27 -1.65 22.30
N ARG A 726 -8.03 -2.79 21.65
CA ARG A 726 -7.93 -2.88 20.20
C ARG A 726 -9.19 -2.34 19.54
N THR A 727 -10.37 -2.77 20.00
CA THR A 727 -11.66 -2.34 19.45
C THR A 727 -11.86 -0.83 19.61
N GLU A 728 -11.50 -0.27 20.76
CA GLU A 728 -11.59 1.17 21.01
C GLU A 728 -10.68 1.95 20.06
N ILE A 729 -9.40 1.58 19.92
CA ILE A 729 -8.48 2.24 18.98
C ILE A 729 -9.06 2.23 17.56
N LEU A 730 -9.54 1.08 17.08
CA LEU A 730 -10.11 0.94 15.73
C LEU A 730 -11.36 1.80 15.52
N GLN A 731 -12.24 1.89 16.52
CA GLN A 731 -13.44 2.75 16.46
C GLN A 731 -13.08 4.24 16.41
N HIS A 732 -12.01 4.64 17.10
CA HIS A 732 -11.56 6.03 17.11
C HIS A 732 -10.90 6.42 15.77
N VAL A 733 -10.09 5.54 15.17
CA VAL A 733 -9.57 5.74 13.81
C VAL A 733 -10.70 5.77 12.78
N ALA A 734 -11.70 4.88 12.90
CA ALA A 734 -12.88 4.89 12.04
C ALA A 734 -13.68 6.20 12.15
N THR A 735 -13.80 6.74 13.36
CA THR A 735 -14.40 8.05 13.63
C THR A 735 -13.60 9.15 12.93
N TRP A 736 -12.27 9.10 12.99
CA TRP A 736 -11.41 10.04 12.27
C TRP A 736 -11.61 9.96 10.75
N VAL A 737 -11.64 8.77 10.15
CA VAL A 737 -11.87 8.60 8.70
C VAL A 737 -13.21 9.23 8.25
N ASN A 738 -14.25 9.15 9.08
CA ASN A 738 -15.57 9.72 8.81
C ASN A 738 -15.67 11.23 9.03
N GLU A 739 -14.91 11.78 9.98
CA GLU A 739 -15.10 13.16 10.44
C GLU A 739 -13.96 14.12 10.06
N THR A 740 -12.76 13.60 9.75
CA THR A 740 -11.56 14.42 9.53
C THR A 740 -11.79 15.53 8.53
N ALA A 741 -11.20 16.69 8.82
CA ALA A 741 -11.18 17.85 7.94
C ALA A 741 -10.14 17.77 6.82
N THR A 742 -9.27 16.74 6.82
CA THR A 742 -8.26 16.54 5.77
C THR A 742 -8.91 16.25 4.42
N ASP A 743 -8.34 16.81 3.35
CA ASP A 743 -8.82 16.66 1.96
C ASP A 743 -7.72 16.05 1.05
N ARG A 744 -6.90 15.16 1.63
CA ARG A 744 -5.80 14.47 0.96
C ARG A 744 -5.92 12.95 1.13
N PRO A 745 -5.25 12.14 0.28
CA PRO A 745 -5.24 10.69 0.45
C PRO A 745 -4.83 10.29 1.87
N LEU A 746 -5.34 9.16 2.35
CA LEU A 746 -5.28 8.70 3.74
C LEU A 746 -3.92 9.01 4.38
N THR A 747 -3.91 9.94 5.35
CA THR A 747 -2.71 10.28 6.10
C THR A 747 -2.48 9.27 7.22
N ASP A 748 -1.20 9.00 7.48
CA ASP A 748 -0.75 8.36 8.70
C ASP A 748 -0.68 9.35 9.87
N LEU A 749 -0.30 10.61 9.65
CA LEU A 749 -0.08 11.61 10.70
C LEU A 749 -1.24 12.60 10.82
N TYR A 750 -1.89 12.67 11.98
CA TYR A 750 -2.99 13.59 12.28
C TYR A 750 -3.10 13.93 13.77
N GLU A 751 -3.78 15.03 14.08
CA GLU A 751 -4.16 15.38 15.46
C GLU A 751 -5.26 14.45 15.98
N THR A 752 -5.11 13.89 17.19
CA THR A 752 -6.09 12.97 17.77
C THR A 752 -7.31 13.68 18.38
N GLU A 753 -7.33 15.01 18.34
CA GLU A 753 -8.36 15.88 18.91
C GLU A 753 -8.80 16.94 17.89
N GLY A 754 -9.76 17.79 18.26
CA GLY A 754 -10.21 18.89 17.41
C GLY A 754 -10.94 18.41 16.15
N ASP A 755 -10.43 18.79 14.97
CA ASP A 755 -10.97 18.42 13.65
C ASP A 755 -10.19 17.31 12.94
N GLY A 756 -9.18 16.74 13.61
CA GLY A 756 -8.37 15.65 13.05
C GLY A 756 -7.49 16.08 11.88
N GLY A 757 -7.15 17.37 11.80
CA GLY A 757 -6.26 17.92 10.77
C GLY A 757 -4.79 17.52 10.94
N PHE A 758 -3.94 18.10 10.09
CA PHE A 758 -2.50 17.89 10.13
C PHE A 758 -1.84 18.66 11.30
N PRO A 759 -0.90 18.05 12.04
CA PRO A 759 -0.18 18.71 13.13
C PRO A 759 0.95 19.66 12.67
N GLY A 760 1.08 19.87 11.36
CA GLY A 760 2.12 20.69 10.75
C GLY A 760 2.63 20.07 9.44
N PRO A 761 3.35 18.94 9.49
CA PRO A 761 3.65 18.15 8.31
C PRO A 761 2.37 17.59 7.69
N ASN A 762 2.23 17.75 6.37
CA ASN A 762 1.10 17.21 5.63
C ASN A 762 1.54 15.88 5.01
N PHE A 763 1.52 14.80 5.78
CA PHE A 763 1.74 13.47 5.23
C PHE A 763 0.48 13.01 4.49
N MET A 764 0.63 12.51 3.28
CA MET A 764 -0.49 12.04 2.47
C MET A 764 -0.01 10.94 1.52
N ALA A 765 -0.88 9.99 1.20
CA ALA A 765 -0.58 8.90 0.26
C ALA A 765 0.67 8.06 0.61
N ARG A 766 1.16 8.10 1.86
CA ARG A 766 2.36 7.37 2.28
C ARG A 766 2.13 5.86 2.27
N PRO A 767 3.12 5.04 1.90
CA PRO A 767 2.98 3.58 1.95
C PRO A 767 2.95 3.00 3.37
N VAL A 768 3.29 3.81 4.38
CA VAL A 768 3.33 3.39 5.80
C VAL A 768 1.97 2.89 6.31
N VAL A 769 0.85 3.28 5.68
CA VAL A 769 -0.49 2.73 5.94
C VAL A 769 -0.59 1.22 5.69
N GLY A 770 0.45 0.59 5.12
CA GLY A 770 0.61 -0.87 5.16
C GLY A 770 0.64 -1.43 6.59
N GLY A 771 0.89 -0.59 7.59
CA GLY A 771 0.80 -0.96 9.00
C GLY A 771 -0.61 -1.26 9.46
N HIS A 772 -1.64 -0.81 8.72
CA HIS A 772 -3.02 -1.21 8.98
C HIS A 772 -3.24 -2.73 8.80
N PHE A 773 -2.32 -3.44 8.15
CA PHE A 773 -2.36 -4.91 8.01
C PHE A 773 -1.68 -5.65 9.18
N ALA A 774 -1.25 -4.96 10.25
CA ALA A 774 -0.54 -5.55 11.38
C ALA A 774 -1.25 -6.76 11.97
N PHE A 775 -2.58 -6.68 12.22
CA PHE A 775 -3.36 -7.80 12.75
C PHE A 775 -3.32 -9.02 11.82
N LEU A 776 -3.52 -8.79 10.52
CA LEU A 776 -3.59 -9.88 9.54
C LEU A 776 -2.24 -10.55 9.33
N ALA A 777 -1.16 -9.77 9.39
CA ALA A 777 0.20 -10.30 9.38
C ALA A 777 0.47 -11.13 10.65
N LEU A 778 0.05 -10.63 11.82
CA LEU A 778 0.23 -11.32 13.11
C LEU A 778 -0.56 -12.63 13.18
N GLU A 779 -1.83 -12.63 12.77
CA GLU A 779 -2.69 -13.82 12.78
C GLU A 779 -2.16 -14.94 11.89
N ARG A 780 -1.38 -14.61 10.85
CA ARG A 780 -0.73 -15.60 9.97
C ARG A 780 0.65 -16.03 10.48
N ALA A 781 1.28 -15.25 11.36
CA ALA A 781 2.61 -15.54 11.86
C ALA A 781 2.66 -16.77 12.78
N CYS A 782 3.84 -17.39 12.86
CA CYS A 782 4.11 -18.52 13.74
C CYS A 782 3.27 -19.77 13.43
N GLY A 783 2.98 -19.99 12.15
CA GLY A 783 2.04 -21.01 11.69
C GLY A 783 0.60 -20.76 12.15
N GLY A 784 0.19 -19.50 12.27
CA GLY A 784 -1.16 -19.10 12.70
C GLY A 784 -1.38 -19.07 14.22
N ARG A 785 -0.32 -18.98 15.01
CA ARG A 785 -0.37 -19.12 16.49
C ARG A 785 0.06 -17.88 17.26
N ALA A 786 0.54 -16.83 16.62
CA ALA A 786 1.02 -15.65 17.34
C ALA A 786 -0.05 -15.05 18.27
N SER A 787 -1.31 -14.98 17.82
CA SER A 787 -2.44 -14.50 18.62
C SER A 787 -2.74 -15.36 19.86
N GLU A 788 -2.34 -16.64 19.88
CA GLU A 788 -2.50 -17.49 21.08
C GLU A 788 -1.62 -17.03 22.24
N GLY A 789 -0.44 -16.48 21.92
CA GLY A 789 0.48 -15.91 22.90
C GLY A 789 -0.06 -14.68 23.61
N LEU A 790 -1.07 -14.01 23.05
CA LEU A 790 -1.61 -12.75 23.56
C LEU A 790 -2.93 -12.91 24.33
N LYS A 791 -3.49 -14.12 24.42
CA LYS A 791 -4.79 -14.40 25.07
C LYS A 791 -4.86 -13.98 26.54
N PHE A 792 -3.72 -13.89 27.23
CA PHE A 792 -3.69 -13.44 28.63
C PHE A 792 -4.19 -11.99 28.79
N LEU A 793 -4.10 -11.16 27.74
CA LEU A 793 -4.55 -9.76 27.77
C LEU A 793 -6.07 -9.62 27.97
N ASP A 794 -6.83 -10.67 27.67
CA ASP A 794 -8.29 -10.70 27.76
C ASP A 794 -8.80 -11.38 29.05
N GLU A 795 -7.89 -11.84 29.93
CA GLU A 795 -8.27 -12.49 31.19
C GLU A 795 -8.84 -11.51 32.23
N THR A 796 -8.44 -10.23 32.15
CA THR A 796 -8.89 -9.16 33.03
C THR A 796 -9.29 -7.93 32.23
N ALA A 797 -10.31 -7.21 32.70
CA ALA A 797 -10.65 -5.91 32.12
C ALA A 797 -9.50 -4.91 32.30
N PRO A 798 -9.33 -3.93 31.38
CA PRO A 798 -8.30 -2.90 31.51
C PRO A 798 -8.38 -2.17 32.85
N THR A 799 -7.22 -1.93 33.45
CA THR A 799 -7.11 -1.20 34.71
C THR A 799 -7.48 0.27 34.52
N GLU A 800 -8.31 0.83 35.41
CA GLU A 800 -8.59 2.27 35.45
C GLU A 800 -7.37 3.03 36.01
N ILE A 801 -6.85 4.01 35.25
CA ILE A 801 -5.65 4.76 35.60
C ILE A 801 -5.97 6.26 35.59
N ASP A 802 -5.70 6.94 36.71
CA ASP A 802 -5.66 8.41 36.76
C ASP A 802 -4.33 8.89 36.16
N VAL A 803 -4.34 9.17 34.86
CA VAL A 803 -3.17 9.56 34.08
C VAL A 803 -2.51 10.81 34.65
N GLU A 804 -3.29 11.82 35.03
CA GLU A 804 -2.74 13.08 35.55
C GLU A 804 -2.05 12.86 36.90
N GLN A 805 -2.65 12.06 37.78
CA GLN A 805 -2.05 11.69 39.06
C GLN A 805 -0.76 10.87 38.86
N ALA A 806 -0.78 9.88 37.97
CA ALA A 806 0.37 9.01 37.70
C ALA A 806 1.58 9.83 37.20
N LEU A 807 1.37 10.71 36.22
CA LEU A 807 2.42 11.56 35.66
C LEU A 807 2.95 12.59 36.69
N ARG A 808 2.06 13.22 37.47
CA ARG A 808 2.45 14.18 38.52
C ARG A 808 3.25 13.53 39.65
N ALA A 809 2.84 12.35 40.10
CA ALA A 809 3.52 11.63 41.17
C ALA A 809 4.98 11.32 40.79
N GLU A 810 5.22 10.96 39.53
CA GLU A 810 6.57 10.66 39.07
C GLU A 810 7.49 11.89 39.02
N ILE A 811 6.95 13.05 38.60
CA ILE A 811 7.66 14.33 38.58
C ILE A 811 8.00 14.81 40.00
N ALA A 812 7.06 14.71 40.94
CA ALA A 812 7.20 15.21 42.30
C ALA A 812 8.39 14.57 43.06
N ILE A 813 8.66 13.29 42.81
CA ILE A 813 9.78 12.56 43.43
C ILE A 813 11.16 13.06 42.91
N ASN A 814 11.19 13.80 41.80
CA ASN A 814 12.43 14.33 41.21
C ASN A 814 12.76 15.78 41.56
N GLN A 815 11.87 16.48 42.26
CA GLN A 815 12.28 17.76 42.84
C GLN A 815 13.06 17.46 44.12
N PRO A 816 14.35 17.85 44.25
CA PRO A 816 14.99 17.80 45.54
C PRO A 816 14.17 18.66 46.50
N ASP A 817 13.94 18.17 47.72
CA ASP A 817 13.34 18.93 48.82
C ASP A 817 14.00 20.31 48.90
N MET A 818 13.37 21.32 48.29
CA MET A 818 13.63 22.72 48.61
C MET A 818 12.85 23.03 49.88
N GLY A 819 13.23 22.34 50.96
CA GLY A 819 12.76 22.64 52.30
C GLY A 819 13.27 24.01 52.73
N GLU A 820 12.33 24.88 53.10
CA GLU A 820 12.45 26.07 53.95
C GLU A 820 13.76 26.87 53.85
N LEU A 821 13.69 28.00 53.14
CA LEU A 821 14.52 29.19 53.38
C LEU A 821 13.77 30.16 54.31
#